data_AF-A0A927UHM4-F1
#
_entry.id   AF-A0A927UHM4-F1
#
_cell.length_a   1.000
_cell.length_b   1.000
_cell.length_c   1.000
_cell.angle_alpha   90.00
_cell.angle_beta   90.00
_cell.angle_gamma   90.00
#
_symmetry.space_group_name_H-M   'P 1'
#
loop_
_entity.id
_entity.type
_entity.pdbx_description
1 polymer ?
#
loop_
_entity_poly.entity_id
_entity_poly.type
_entity_poly.pdbx_seq_one_letter_code
_entity_poly.pdbx_strand_id
1 'polypeptide(L)'
;MALVESMSKVLDRIYEEYRNEREIGSLSYDRVDKYREICGDILTGRMNALSDLGEMEGAEYAQCSFMKKILDNGWPPGDLAFFTKFYEGLQTLPQGQDRDKGFELLSRFEESKADSFDKRGTLIADMAGYIVPVMHNHQEISNNMLNDMNSLMNAKVSYTEYPDDNMLEEAFAKDGTFNPQMLVWNMVDLDIRKALLVSRDNHLKRSEDERQKIRDKNDYTMAELTDDALENIQFNFGQKKMGIVKTNRQAIKEVFGEEIYDDIDEAHKGTKEERTITIHHAKGNRQFRAGADVLEFDLAGSGFDEARKEYRGQHGNRNVFNVSKEELDRSIQVQYGDRAKDINGNTFEKIRVKDKKVKVGDKTFTKKRYTISGPGGLNVGKHSIENNRVYVRDFAKSHIEPLLQKWARGEEEPHDIQINITGHSRGSVASAESIIYINNWMKDYAKKHPECQQFMSRVKFDMLVRDPVPGFGTSIRFGSRDLRDIPNLNATVFCTMGQEWPDFAFPLEKIRGAKRIVIGTTEHGMDLSRIDLSQMNKKDDGLSHQAGFYDAENGEYYRGSGIAEMPEGIYIADDRNNLVRITNYSQIGKIVSAVHEGASKGIQTGRVGVIHEMVRDWFVDNTLSISYQSETERYTAQDKGKDAMDKIMKSDVSRLKPVKKEIEKLDKLMSSGASKEEIMEANSNLIKVCKAYVGKTKVPCTGDSEYRMNLVSDVLTFTERENNYLERGLDKKKDMTREGSLDRQIARENKRLANDKDIKAMMNDAADACKKSIEALSQTRKGNSNSVEYEQFINALKVGSTLSQNSSIEDYTRIMNNIKNVSDNYVKTHEGLLIGPVSDDGKTRLKYAQLLSTYSYKNIKVMSEKARTVGDKSASIDRVIEKRNNKLESLNNRKKNGNTKLTESEIVKEQLEEKIRIEADRYDRMRRLRSKPALAMNNVEMIAARLVYLKTVEEAAKQSGYANPSEIKRNLDDRMLDMAARPIMQSKEFSKIAGKTGVGKLKEAFEAAQKKPVAKAKPKSL
;
A
#
# COMPACT_ATOMS: atom_id res chain seq x y z
N MET A 1 -30.04 51.48 -26.01
CA MET A 1 -29.49 50.44 -26.91
C MET A 1 -28.10 50.77 -27.45
N ALA A 2 -27.87 51.89 -28.13
CA ALA A 2 -26.53 52.24 -28.67
C ALA A 2 -25.41 52.39 -27.60
N LEU A 3 -25.75 52.81 -26.36
CA LEU A 3 -24.82 52.82 -25.22
C LEU A 3 -24.59 51.42 -24.59
N VAL A 4 -25.52 50.47 -24.75
CA VAL A 4 -25.45 49.12 -24.16
C VAL A 4 -24.53 48.23 -24.99
N GLU A 5 -24.71 48.29 -26.31
CA GLU A 5 -23.80 47.65 -27.27
C GLU A 5 -22.37 48.22 -27.17
N SER A 6 -22.22 49.43 -26.64
CA SER A 6 -20.93 50.08 -26.40
C SER A 6 -20.21 49.55 -25.15
N MET A 7 -20.92 49.21 -24.05
CA MET A 7 -20.27 48.78 -22.82
C MET A 7 -19.69 47.37 -22.93
N SER A 8 -20.48 46.40 -23.38
CA SER A 8 -20.01 45.01 -23.54
C SER A 8 -18.79 44.96 -24.46
N LYS A 9 -18.84 45.68 -25.61
CA LYS A 9 -17.71 45.75 -26.54
C LYS A 9 -16.45 46.39 -25.92
N VAL A 10 -16.62 47.35 -25.01
CA VAL A 10 -15.49 47.99 -24.32
C VAL A 10 -14.91 47.06 -23.25
N LEU A 11 -15.75 46.41 -22.43
CA LEU A 11 -15.30 45.42 -21.45
C LEU A 11 -14.64 44.22 -22.12
N ASP A 12 -15.21 43.72 -23.23
CA ASP A 12 -14.62 42.63 -24.02
C ASP A 12 -13.25 43.01 -24.58
N ARG A 13 -13.08 44.25 -25.06
CA ARG A 13 -11.78 44.73 -25.55
C ARG A 13 -10.74 44.82 -24.44
N ILE A 14 -11.12 45.34 -23.28
CA ILE A 14 -10.24 45.46 -22.12
C ILE A 14 -9.88 44.09 -21.57
N TYR A 15 -10.86 43.17 -21.56
CA TYR A 15 -10.66 41.76 -21.23
C TYR A 15 -9.66 41.10 -22.18
N GLU A 16 -9.79 41.29 -23.50
CA GLU A 16 -8.85 40.72 -24.47
C GLU A 16 -7.44 41.31 -24.33
N GLU A 17 -7.32 42.61 -24.05
CA GLU A 17 -6.03 43.23 -23.78
C GLU A 17 -5.38 42.67 -22.50
N TYR A 18 -6.15 42.62 -21.41
CA TYR A 18 -5.74 42.02 -20.15
C TYR A 18 -5.33 40.55 -20.31
N ARG A 19 -6.11 39.78 -21.05
CA ARG A 19 -5.85 38.37 -21.34
C ARG A 19 -4.59 38.20 -22.19
N ASN A 20 -4.37 39.04 -23.19
CA ASN A 20 -3.15 39.01 -23.99
C ASN A 20 -1.92 39.30 -23.12
N GLU A 21 -1.97 40.34 -22.28
CA GLU A 21 -0.89 40.63 -21.32
C GLU A 21 -0.66 39.48 -20.33
N ARG A 22 -1.75 38.83 -19.88
CA ARG A 22 -1.70 37.62 -19.04
C ARG A 22 -1.02 36.44 -19.74
N GLU A 23 -1.41 36.16 -20.99
CA GLU A 23 -0.93 35.01 -21.76
C GLU A 23 0.55 35.13 -22.15
N ILE A 24 1.05 36.35 -22.38
CA ILE A 24 2.47 36.62 -22.66
C ILE A 24 3.30 36.90 -21.39
N GLY A 25 2.68 36.96 -20.22
CA GLY A 25 3.34 37.14 -18.92
C GLY A 25 3.85 38.56 -18.65
N SER A 26 3.20 39.60 -19.20
CA SER A 26 3.59 41.00 -19.04
C SER A 26 2.80 41.77 -17.97
N LEU A 27 1.82 41.14 -17.29
CA LEU A 27 1.01 41.79 -16.25
C LEU A 27 1.82 42.06 -14.97
N SER A 28 1.95 43.34 -14.60
CA SER A 28 2.40 43.80 -13.27
C SER A 28 1.23 44.09 -12.32
N TYR A 29 1.48 44.23 -11.01
CA TYR A 29 0.45 44.61 -10.04
C TYR A 29 -0.25 45.92 -10.40
N ASP A 30 0.52 46.98 -10.65
CA ASP A 30 0.01 48.28 -11.08
C ASP A 30 -0.88 48.17 -12.33
N ARG A 31 -0.52 47.26 -13.25
CA ARG A 31 -1.31 46.99 -14.45
C ARG A 31 -2.62 46.30 -14.11
N VAL A 32 -2.60 45.26 -13.27
CA VAL A 32 -3.80 44.54 -12.85
C VAL A 32 -4.77 45.48 -12.13
N ASP A 33 -4.28 46.27 -11.17
CA ASP A 33 -5.12 47.21 -10.43
C ASP A 33 -5.68 48.29 -11.33
N LYS A 34 -4.89 48.79 -12.29
CA LYS A 34 -5.38 49.71 -13.32
C LYS A 34 -6.47 49.07 -14.19
N TYR A 35 -6.34 47.81 -14.59
CA TYR A 35 -7.40 47.12 -15.33
C TYR A 35 -8.66 46.92 -14.46
N ARG A 36 -8.52 46.64 -13.16
CA ARG A 36 -9.66 46.59 -12.22
C ARG A 36 -10.36 47.93 -12.09
N GLU A 37 -9.59 49.01 -11.90
CA GLU A 37 -10.08 50.38 -11.79
C GLU A 37 -10.87 50.76 -13.06
N ILE A 38 -10.27 50.56 -14.24
CA ILE A 38 -10.93 50.87 -15.51
C ILE A 38 -12.24 50.07 -15.68
N CYS A 39 -12.24 48.77 -15.41
CA CYS A 39 -13.46 47.96 -15.46
C CYS A 39 -14.50 48.43 -14.44
N GLY A 40 -14.07 48.78 -13.23
CA GLY A 40 -14.92 49.31 -12.17
C GLY A 40 -15.56 50.66 -12.54
N ASP A 41 -14.80 51.55 -13.17
CA ASP A 41 -15.27 52.85 -13.65
C ASP A 41 -16.31 52.70 -14.76
N ILE A 42 -16.08 51.76 -15.69
CA ILE A 42 -17.04 51.46 -16.77
C ILE A 42 -18.36 50.94 -16.20
N LEU A 43 -18.29 49.99 -15.26
CA LEU A 43 -19.48 49.44 -14.59
C LEU A 43 -20.22 50.53 -13.79
N THR A 44 -19.49 51.37 -13.07
CA THR A 44 -20.06 52.51 -12.31
C THR A 44 -20.72 53.52 -13.24
N GLY A 45 -20.08 53.87 -14.35
CA GLY A 45 -20.63 54.75 -15.37
C GLY A 45 -21.93 54.20 -15.97
N ARG A 46 -22.01 52.88 -16.19
CA ARG A 46 -23.23 52.23 -16.67
C ARG A 46 -24.34 52.26 -15.62
N MET A 47 -24.01 51.94 -14.37
CA MET A 47 -24.96 52.00 -13.26
C MET A 47 -25.56 53.41 -13.10
N ASN A 48 -24.73 54.45 -13.19
CA ASN A 48 -25.20 55.84 -13.15
C ASN A 48 -26.13 56.15 -14.31
N ALA A 49 -25.79 55.74 -15.54
CA ALA A 49 -26.65 55.93 -16.70
C ALA A 49 -27.99 55.19 -16.58
N LEU A 50 -28.00 53.97 -16.03
CA LEU A 50 -29.23 53.22 -15.74
C LEU A 50 -30.05 53.90 -14.63
N SER A 51 -29.40 54.44 -13.62
CA SER A 51 -30.04 55.22 -12.55
C SER A 51 -30.71 56.49 -13.10
N ASP A 52 -30.03 57.23 -13.97
CA ASP A 52 -30.57 58.44 -14.61
C ASP A 52 -31.79 58.13 -15.50
N LEU A 53 -31.88 56.91 -16.02
CA LEU A 53 -33.02 56.38 -16.77
C LEU A 53 -34.14 55.82 -15.87
N GLY A 54 -33.94 55.77 -14.54
CA GLY A 54 -34.88 55.19 -13.60
C GLY A 54 -34.90 53.65 -13.58
N GLU A 55 -33.87 52.98 -14.11
CA GLU A 55 -33.79 51.52 -14.27
C GLU A 55 -32.98 50.84 -13.15
N MET A 56 -32.94 51.39 -11.94
CA MET A 56 -32.16 50.85 -10.81
C MET A 56 -32.62 49.45 -10.36
N GLU A 57 -33.90 49.10 -10.57
CA GLU A 57 -34.44 47.77 -10.26
C GLU A 57 -34.27 46.77 -11.43
N GLY A 58 -33.63 47.19 -12.52
CA GLY A 58 -33.42 46.38 -13.71
C GLY A 58 -32.38 45.28 -13.51
N ALA A 59 -32.56 44.18 -14.25
CA ALA A 59 -31.63 43.05 -14.29
C ALA A 59 -30.18 43.47 -14.63
N GLU A 60 -30.03 44.45 -15.53
CA GLU A 60 -28.73 44.97 -15.96
C GLU A 60 -28.03 45.77 -14.86
N TYR A 61 -28.77 46.58 -14.09
CA TYR A 61 -28.23 47.32 -12.96
C TYR A 61 -27.72 46.37 -11.87
N ALA A 62 -28.51 45.35 -11.55
CA ALA A 62 -28.13 44.31 -10.59
C ALA A 62 -26.90 43.51 -11.05
N GLN A 63 -26.81 43.15 -12.33
CA GLN A 63 -25.63 42.50 -12.91
C GLN A 63 -24.39 43.40 -12.82
N CYS A 64 -24.48 44.68 -13.22
CA CYS A 64 -23.36 45.61 -13.14
C CYS A 64 -22.87 45.81 -11.69
N SER A 65 -23.81 45.90 -10.75
CA SER A 65 -23.53 46.00 -9.31
C SER A 65 -22.79 44.77 -8.79
N PHE A 66 -23.26 43.56 -9.12
CA PHE A 66 -22.59 42.31 -8.78
C PHE A 66 -21.15 42.28 -9.30
N MET A 67 -20.96 42.56 -10.59
CA MET A 67 -19.65 42.52 -11.24
C MET A 67 -18.67 43.52 -10.64
N LYS A 68 -19.16 44.71 -10.27
CA LYS A 68 -18.36 45.70 -9.58
C LYS A 68 -17.92 45.21 -8.20
N LYS A 69 -18.83 44.67 -7.39
CA LYS A 69 -18.49 44.13 -6.06
C LYS A 69 -17.47 43.00 -6.15
N ILE A 70 -17.58 42.13 -7.15
CA ILE A 70 -16.62 41.06 -7.41
C ILE A 70 -15.23 41.64 -7.70
N LEU A 71 -15.11 42.67 -8.53
CA LEU A 71 -13.83 43.38 -8.73
C LEU A 71 -13.30 43.99 -7.43
N ASP A 72 -14.15 44.70 -6.69
CA ASP A 72 -13.79 45.35 -5.42
C ASP A 72 -13.30 44.33 -4.36
N ASN A 73 -13.76 43.07 -4.47
CA ASN A 73 -13.34 41.95 -3.63
C ASN A 73 -12.09 41.21 -4.11
N GLY A 74 -11.35 41.77 -5.08
CA GLY A 74 -10.05 41.24 -5.50
C GLY A 74 -10.11 40.22 -6.65
N TRP A 75 -11.28 39.99 -7.26
CA TRP A 75 -11.33 39.15 -8.47
C TRP A 75 -10.62 39.84 -9.65
N PRO A 76 -9.90 39.09 -10.51
CA PRO A 76 -9.22 39.67 -11.66
C PRO A 76 -10.20 40.00 -12.78
N PRO A 77 -9.93 41.04 -13.59
CA PRO A 77 -10.75 41.39 -14.76
C PRO A 77 -10.99 40.21 -15.71
N GLY A 78 -10.01 39.30 -15.81
CA GLY A 78 -10.09 38.10 -16.64
C GLY A 78 -11.10 37.03 -16.17
N ASP A 79 -11.78 37.22 -15.05
CA ASP A 79 -12.84 36.31 -14.57
C ASP A 79 -14.25 36.87 -14.81
N LEU A 80 -14.37 38.16 -15.14
CA LEU A 80 -15.66 38.82 -15.34
C LEU A 80 -16.47 38.16 -16.46
N ALA A 81 -15.86 37.83 -17.60
CA ALA A 81 -16.58 37.20 -18.71
C ALA A 81 -17.33 35.92 -18.28
N PHE A 82 -16.77 35.15 -17.35
CA PHE A 82 -17.44 33.98 -16.78
C PHE A 82 -18.61 34.40 -15.87
N PHE A 83 -18.37 35.34 -14.95
CA PHE A 83 -19.40 35.81 -14.01
C PHE A 83 -20.61 36.44 -14.71
N THR A 84 -20.40 37.17 -15.80
CA THR A 84 -21.49 37.70 -16.65
C THR A 84 -22.39 36.57 -17.14
N LYS A 85 -21.79 35.55 -17.77
CA LYS A 85 -22.52 34.40 -18.34
C LYS A 85 -23.16 33.53 -17.26
N PHE A 86 -22.49 33.37 -16.12
CA PHE A 86 -23.04 32.62 -15.00
C PHE A 86 -24.29 33.32 -14.45
N TYR A 87 -24.24 34.64 -14.26
CA TYR A 87 -25.37 35.46 -13.82
C TYR A 87 -26.55 35.39 -14.82
N GLU A 88 -26.28 35.56 -16.12
CA GLU A 88 -27.29 35.43 -17.18
C GLU A 88 -27.93 34.04 -17.20
N GLY A 89 -27.12 33.00 -17.12
CA GLY A 89 -27.63 31.63 -17.10
C GLY A 89 -28.52 31.36 -15.88
N LEU A 90 -28.22 31.93 -14.71
CA LEU A 90 -29.12 31.85 -13.55
C LEU A 90 -30.45 32.56 -13.78
N GLN A 91 -30.48 33.66 -14.53
CA GLN A 91 -31.73 34.34 -14.89
C GLN A 91 -32.59 33.50 -15.84
N THR A 92 -31.97 32.69 -16.69
CA THR A 92 -32.67 31.78 -17.61
C THR A 92 -33.22 30.50 -16.93
N LEU A 93 -32.77 30.19 -15.71
CA LEU A 93 -33.31 29.04 -14.97
C LEU A 93 -34.77 29.29 -14.56
N PRO A 94 -35.63 28.24 -14.60
CA PRO A 94 -36.96 28.30 -14.02
C PRO A 94 -36.89 28.71 -12.54
N GLN A 95 -37.89 29.44 -12.06
CA GLN A 95 -37.98 29.79 -10.65
C GLN A 95 -38.09 28.51 -9.80
N GLY A 96 -37.26 28.38 -8.78
CA GLY A 96 -37.17 27.19 -7.95
C GLY A 96 -35.81 27.03 -7.26
N GLN A 97 -35.65 25.90 -6.57
CA GLN A 97 -34.53 25.64 -5.67
C GLN A 97 -33.15 25.82 -6.33
N ASP A 98 -32.99 25.40 -7.58
CA ASP A 98 -31.71 25.48 -8.29
C ASP A 98 -31.35 26.94 -8.60
N ARG A 99 -32.31 27.76 -9.03
CA ARG A 99 -32.12 29.19 -9.26
C ARG A 99 -31.83 29.95 -7.96
N ASP A 100 -32.59 29.67 -6.90
CA ASP A 100 -32.45 30.35 -5.60
C ASP A 100 -31.06 30.09 -4.99
N LYS A 101 -30.60 28.83 -5.02
CA LYS A 101 -29.23 28.47 -4.60
C LYS A 101 -28.15 29.15 -5.44
N GLY A 102 -28.41 29.35 -6.73
CA GLY A 102 -27.49 30.06 -7.62
C GLY A 102 -27.33 31.53 -7.21
N PHE A 103 -28.42 32.22 -6.90
CA PHE A 103 -28.38 33.60 -6.40
C PHE A 103 -27.81 33.70 -4.98
N GLU A 104 -28.05 32.73 -4.11
CA GLU A 104 -27.39 32.63 -2.80
C GLU A 104 -25.86 32.52 -2.96
N LEU A 105 -25.42 31.71 -3.92
CA LEU A 105 -24.01 31.55 -4.25
C LEU A 105 -23.40 32.86 -4.79
N LEU A 106 -24.11 33.61 -5.65
CA LEU A 106 -23.69 34.94 -6.11
C LEU A 106 -23.52 35.90 -4.92
N SER A 107 -24.50 35.97 -4.01
CA SER A 107 -24.42 36.80 -2.80
C SER A 107 -23.19 36.47 -1.97
N ARG A 108 -22.87 35.18 -1.82
CA ARG A 108 -21.67 34.75 -1.11
C ARG A 108 -20.38 35.20 -1.80
N PHE A 109 -20.34 35.27 -3.13
CA PHE A 109 -19.20 35.83 -3.86
C PHE A 109 -19.10 37.35 -3.71
N GLU A 110 -20.23 38.07 -3.64
CA GLU A 110 -20.24 39.51 -3.33
C GLU A 110 -19.69 39.84 -1.94
N GLU A 111 -19.71 38.88 -1.01
CA GLU A 111 -19.21 39.06 0.37
C GLU A 111 -17.82 38.47 0.58
N SER A 112 -17.36 37.60 -0.33
CA SER A 112 -16.10 36.87 -0.20
C SER A 112 -14.95 37.58 -0.93
N LYS A 113 -13.86 37.84 -0.21
CA LYS A 113 -12.61 38.31 -0.83
C LYS A 113 -11.91 37.18 -1.59
N ALA A 114 -11.64 37.41 -2.87
CA ALA A 114 -10.74 36.62 -3.70
C ALA A 114 -9.37 37.30 -3.80
N ASP A 115 -8.82 37.68 -2.64
CA ASP A 115 -7.56 38.42 -2.50
C ASP A 115 -6.30 37.54 -2.67
N SER A 116 -6.47 36.24 -2.87
CA SER A 116 -5.40 35.26 -3.03
C SER A 116 -5.81 34.14 -3.98
N PHE A 117 -4.80 33.51 -4.58
CA PHE A 117 -5.01 32.43 -5.55
C PHE A 117 -5.79 31.24 -4.96
N ASP A 118 -5.47 30.84 -3.73
CA ASP A 118 -6.11 29.70 -3.04
C ASP A 118 -7.58 29.98 -2.71
N LYS A 119 -7.88 31.21 -2.24
CA LYS A 119 -9.27 31.61 -1.99
C LYS A 119 -10.07 31.63 -3.28
N ARG A 120 -9.53 32.18 -4.39
CA ARG A 120 -10.17 32.06 -5.70
C ARG A 120 -10.44 30.61 -6.08
N GLY A 121 -9.44 29.72 -5.94
CA GLY A 121 -9.58 28.30 -6.28
C GLY A 121 -10.70 27.62 -5.49
N THR A 122 -10.80 27.91 -4.19
CA THR A 122 -11.86 27.40 -3.32
C THR A 122 -13.23 27.93 -3.73
N LEU A 123 -13.33 29.23 -4.01
CA LEU A 123 -14.57 29.88 -4.45
C LEU A 123 -15.06 29.34 -5.80
N ILE A 124 -14.15 29.09 -6.75
CA ILE A 124 -14.47 28.46 -8.05
C ILE A 124 -14.91 27.00 -7.86
N ALA A 125 -14.26 26.25 -6.97
CA ALA A 125 -14.62 24.85 -6.69
C ALA A 125 -16.05 24.73 -6.14
N ASP A 126 -16.46 25.64 -5.25
CA ASP A 126 -17.83 25.69 -4.75
C ASP A 126 -18.85 25.94 -5.88
N MET A 127 -18.49 26.80 -6.84
CA MET A 127 -19.32 27.09 -8.00
C MET A 127 -19.42 25.91 -8.95
N ALA A 128 -18.33 25.17 -9.15
CA ALA A 128 -18.37 23.89 -9.88
C ALA A 128 -19.25 22.86 -9.15
N GLY A 129 -19.18 22.82 -7.82
CA GLY A 129 -20.02 21.99 -6.96
C GLY A 129 -21.52 22.31 -7.06
N TYR A 130 -21.87 23.55 -7.43
CA TYR A 130 -23.24 23.95 -7.76
C TYR A 130 -23.64 23.59 -9.20
N ILE A 131 -22.79 23.88 -10.19
CA ILE A 131 -23.10 23.68 -11.62
C ILE A 131 -23.34 22.19 -11.92
N VAL A 132 -22.51 21.28 -11.39
CA VAL A 132 -22.58 19.84 -11.67
C VAL A 132 -23.96 19.23 -11.33
N PRO A 133 -24.53 19.45 -10.13
CA PRO A 133 -25.90 19.03 -9.82
C PRO A 133 -26.97 19.65 -10.73
N VAL A 134 -26.86 20.95 -11.06
CA VAL A 134 -27.84 21.65 -11.92
C VAL A 134 -27.83 21.08 -13.35
N MET A 135 -26.69 20.56 -13.83
CA MET A 135 -26.61 19.89 -15.15
C MET A 135 -27.56 18.71 -15.31
N HIS A 136 -27.84 17.98 -14.23
CA HIS A 136 -28.73 16.83 -14.27
C HIS A 136 -30.19 17.22 -14.51
N ASN A 137 -30.57 18.46 -14.18
CA ASN A 137 -31.93 18.98 -14.30
C ASN A 137 -32.10 19.92 -15.50
N HIS A 138 -31.04 20.61 -15.95
CA HIS A 138 -31.08 21.67 -16.97
C HIS A 138 -29.92 21.58 -17.97
N GLN A 139 -29.90 20.50 -18.77
CA GLN A 139 -28.74 20.06 -19.54
C GLN A 139 -28.16 21.10 -20.54
N GLU A 140 -29.00 21.89 -21.22
CA GLU A 140 -28.54 22.84 -22.25
C GLU A 140 -27.87 24.09 -21.64
N ILE A 141 -28.52 24.74 -20.67
CA ILE A 141 -27.98 25.90 -19.93
C ILE A 141 -26.68 25.51 -19.22
N SER A 142 -26.63 24.29 -18.69
CA SER A 142 -25.51 23.83 -17.87
C SER A 142 -24.28 23.41 -18.68
N ASN A 143 -24.44 22.97 -19.93
CA ASN A 143 -23.30 22.66 -20.80
C ASN A 143 -22.49 23.92 -21.14
N ASN A 144 -23.16 25.05 -21.37
CA ASN A 144 -22.50 26.33 -21.63
C ASN A 144 -21.76 26.82 -20.37
N MET A 145 -22.43 26.80 -19.21
CA MET A 145 -21.81 27.14 -17.93
C MET A 145 -20.60 26.25 -17.60
N LEU A 146 -20.67 24.94 -17.87
CA LEU A 146 -19.55 24.03 -17.62
C LEU A 146 -18.37 24.32 -18.56
N ASN A 147 -18.61 24.62 -19.83
CA ASN A 147 -17.55 24.98 -20.78
C ASN A 147 -16.84 26.26 -20.34
N ASP A 148 -17.59 27.28 -19.93
CA ASP A 148 -17.03 28.54 -19.43
C ASP A 148 -16.30 28.32 -18.08
N MET A 149 -16.83 27.48 -17.20
CA MET A 149 -16.18 27.10 -15.93
C MET A 149 -14.86 26.36 -16.18
N ASN A 150 -14.84 25.43 -17.14
CA ASN A 150 -13.62 24.74 -17.54
C ASN A 150 -12.61 25.74 -18.13
N SER A 151 -13.06 26.74 -18.89
CA SER A 151 -12.19 27.82 -19.36
C SER A 151 -11.60 28.61 -18.18
N LEU A 152 -12.42 28.96 -17.19
CA LEU A 152 -12.01 29.68 -15.98
C LEU A 152 -11.00 28.90 -15.12
N MET A 153 -11.21 27.59 -14.95
CA MET A 153 -10.30 26.70 -14.22
C MET A 153 -8.97 26.48 -14.96
N ASN A 154 -9.01 26.48 -16.30
CA ASN A 154 -7.83 26.29 -17.14
C ASN A 154 -7.11 27.60 -17.50
N ALA A 155 -7.66 28.77 -17.10
CA ALA A 155 -7.06 30.06 -17.36
C ALA A 155 -5.67 30.15 -16.69
N LYS A 156 -4.69 30.67 -17.43
CA LYS A 156 -3.31 30.88 -16.95
C LYS A 156 -3.24 32.08 -16.00
N VAL A 157 -3.81 31.95 -14.82
CA VAL A 157 -3.83 33.02 -13.81
C VAL A 157 -2.45 33.15 -13.13
N SER A 158 -2.00 34.39 -12.95
CA SER A 158 -0.72 34.78 -12.35
C SER A 158 -0.90 35.27 -10.91
N TYR A 159 0.12 35.11 -10.05
CA TYR A 159 0.14 35.72 -8.70
C TYR A 159 0.24 37.25 -8.75
N THR A 160 0.71 37.82 -9.88
CA THR A 160 0.67 39.27 -10.10
C THR A 160 -0.76 39.81 -10.15
N GLU A 161 -1.76 38.93 -10.23
CA GLU A 161 -3.16 39.29 -10.17
C GLU A 161 -3.70 39.38 -8.73
N TYR A 162 -2.93 39.00 -7.71
CA TYR A 162 -3.33 39.05 -6.29
C TYR A 162 -2.29 39.83 -5.47
N PRO A 163 -2.43 41.16 -5.35
CA PRO A 163 -1.48 42.02 -4.64
C PRO A 163 -1.30 41.67 -3.16
N ASP A 164 -2.34 41.16 -2.50
CA ASP A 164 -2.29 40.80 -1.08
C ASP A 164 -1.44 39.54 -0.80
N ASP A 165 -1.06 38.79 -1.86
CA ASP A 165 -0.05 37.72 -1.79
C ASP A 165 1.41 38.26 -1.80
N ASN A 166 1.63 39.57 -1.61
CA ASN A 166 2.93 40.28 -1.62
C ASN A 166 4.06 39.62 -0.80
N MET A 167 3.77 38.89 0.28
CA MET A 167 4.78 38.14 1.04
C MET A 167 5.46 37.01 0.23
N LEU A 168 4.75 36.45 -0.75
CA LEU A 168 5.31 35.45 -1.67
C LEU A 168 6.24 36.14 -2.68
N GLU A 169 5.82 37.26 -3.26
CA GLU A 169 6.68 38.01 -4.17
C GLU A 169 7.93 38.54 -3.49
N GLU A 170 7.87 39.10 -2.27
CA GLU A 170 9.08 39.53 -1.54
C GLU A 170 10.06 38.37 -1.24
N ALA A 171 9.52 37.17 -0.94
CA ALA A 171 10.33 35.98 -0.72
C ALA A 171 10.97 35.45 -2.02
N PHE A 172 10.34 35.66 -3.17
CA PHE A 172 10.78 35.15 -4.49
C PHE A 172 11.52 36.20 -5.34
N ALA A 173 11.27 37.50 -5.16
CA ALA A 173 11.94 38.62 -5.81
C ALA A 173 13.40 38.74 -5.39
N LYS A 174 13.73 38.26 -4.19
CA LYS A 174 15.11 38.10 -3.72
C LYS A 174 15.95 37.12 -4.56
N ASP A 175 15.28 36.19 -5.25
CA ASP A 175 15.90 35.17 -6.10
C ASP A 175 15.78 35.49 -7.61
N GLY A 176 15.10 36.59 -8.01
CA GLY A 176 15.13 37.14 -9.38
C GLY A 176 14.44 36.33 -10.50
N THR A 177 13.75 35.22 -10.18
CA THR A 177 13.35 34.21 -11.20
C THR A 177 11.99 33.55 -10.92
N PHE A 178 10.86 34.18 -11.26
CA PHE A 178 9.53 33.56 -11.03
C PHE A 178 8.64 33.45 -12.28
N ASN A 179 8.07 32.25 -12.47
CA ASN A 179 6.93 31.99 -13.36
C ASN A 179 5.79 31.30 -12.55
N PRO A 180 4.68 32.01 -12.29
CA PRO A 180 3.56 31.53 -11.48
C PRO A 180 2.76 30.37 -12.08
N GLN A 181 2.73 30.23 -13.41
CA GLN A 181 1.93 29.22 -14.12
C GLN A 181 2.39 27.78 -13.83
N MET A 182 3.63 27.61 -13.40
CA MET A 182 4.22 26.32 -13.05
C MET A 182 3.78 25.76 -11.69
N LEU A 183 3.30 26.60 -10.77
CA LEU A 183 2.75 26.16 -9.47
C LEU A 183 1.35 25.59 -9.66
N VAL A 184 0.55 26.25 -10.50
CA VAL A 184 -0.80 25.82 -10.90
C VAL A 184 -0.78 24.45 -11.58
N TRP A 185 0.25 24.15 -12.38
CA TRP A 185 0.36 22.89 -13.12
C TRP A 185 0.85 21.70 -12.28
N ASN A 186 1.52 21.92 -11.15
CA ASN A 186 2.13 20.84 -10.36
C ASN A 186 1.46 20.58 -9.01
N MET A 187 0.42 21.36 -8.63
CA MET A 187 -0.32 21.20 -7.37
C MET A 187 0.56 21.06 -6.12
N VAL A 188 1.74 21.70 -6.09
CA VAL A 188 2.61 21.68 -4.91
C VAL A 188 2.20 22.82 -4.00
N ASP A 189 1.84 22.47 -2.76
CA ASP A 189 1.52 23.39 -1.69
C ASP A 189 2.61 24.47 -1.52
N LEU A 190 2.19 25.74 -1.51
CA LEU A 190 3.06 26.91 -1.43
C LEU A 190 3.91 26.95 -0.15
N ASP A 191 3.34 26.52 0.97
CA ASP A 191 4.04 26.53 2.26
C ASP A 191 5.13 25.47 2.30
N ILE A 192 4.91 24.33 1.65
CA ILE A 192 5.97 23.34 1.41
C ILE A 192 7.12 23.98 0.63
N ARG A 193 6.82 24.73 -0.43
CA ARG A 193 7.85 25.36 -1.26
C ARG A 193 8.61 26.47 -0.54
N LYS A 194 7.93 27.29 0.25
CA LYS A 194 8.57 28.29 1.13
C LYS A 194 9.53 27.61 2.11
N ALA A 195 9.07 26.56 2.79
CA ALA A 195 9.88 25.81 3.73
C ALA A 195 11.13 25.22 3.06
N LEU A 196 11.03 24.76 1.81
CA LEU A 196 12.17 24.24 1.05
C LEU A 196 13.22 25.28 0.72
N LEU A 197 12.82 26.49 0.31
CA LEU A 197 13.76 27.57 0.00
C LEU A 197 14.48 28.08 1.24
N VAL A 198 13.74 28.32 2.33
CA VAL A 198 14.32 28.72 3.62
C VAL A 198 15.29 27.65 4.12
N SER A 199 14.92 26.36 3.99
CA SER A 199 15.77 25.23 4.36
C SER A 199 17.06 25.18 3.52
N ARG A 200 16.95 25.30 2.18
CA ARG A 200 18.08 25.41 1.24
C ARG A 200 19.05 26.51 1.67
N ASP A 201 18.56 27.71 1.91
CA ASP A 201 19.39 28.88 2.22
C ASP A 201 20.09 28.73 3.58
N ASN A 202 19.38 28.21 4.58
CA ASN A 202 19.96 27.89 5.87
C ASN A 202 21.06 26.82 5.75
N HIS A 203 20.92 25.84 4.87
CA HIS A 203 21.97 24.85 4.61
C HIS A 203 23.17 25.43 3.86
N LEU A 204 22.93 26.34 2.90
CA LEU A 204 23.99 27.02 2.16
C LEU A 204 24.83 27.95 3.04
N LYS A 205 24.29 28.44 4.15
CA LYS A 205 25.01 29.27 5.13
C LYS A 205 25.87 28.48 6.13
N ARG A 206 25.70 27.16 6.24
CA ARG A 206 26.45 26.31 7.18
C ARG A 206 27.88 26.04 6.71
N SER A 207 28.75 25.81 7.69
CA SER A 207 30.12 25.32 7.46
C SER A 207 30.10 23.91 6.85
N GLU A 208 31.17 23.53 6.13
CA GLU A 208 31.25 22.18 5.54
C GLU A 208 31.29 21.08 6.62
N ASP A 209 31.84 21.37 7.81
CA ASP A 209 31.86 20.44 8.95
C ASP A 209 30.46 20.16 9.52
N GLU A 210 29.62 21.20 9.66
CA GLU A 210 28.22 21.02 10.06
C GLU A 210 27.44 20.24 9.01
N ARG A 211 27.66 20.53 7.73
CA ARG A 211 27.09 19.74 6.63
C ARG A 211 27.57 18.30 6.67
N GLN A 212 28.82 18.06 7.05
CA GLN A 212 29.38 16.72 7.15
C GLN A 212 28.76 15.94 8.30
N LYS A 213 28.56 16.55 9.49
CA LYS A 213 27.82 15.94 10.61
C LYS A 213 26.41 15.52 10.23
N ILE A 214 25.70 16.34 9.46
CA ILE A 214 24.35 16.01 8.97
C ILE A 214 24.39 14.83 7.99
N ARG A 215 25.38 14.77 7.10
CA ARG A 215 25.57 13.65 6.17
C ARG A 215 25.96 12.35 6.88
N ASP A 216 26.52 12.45 8.08
CA ASP A 216 27.03 11.32 8.87
C ASP A 216 26.01 10.82 9.90
N LYS A 217 24.85 11.45 9.92
CA LYS A 217 23.72 11.08 10.75
C LYS A 217 23.20 9.70 10.32
N ASN A 218 23.13 8.79 11.29
CA ASN A 218 22.62 7.42 11.12
C ASN A 218 21.26 7.21 11.81
N ASP A 219 20.66 8.28 12.33
CA ASP A 219 19.34 8.28 12.95
C ASP A 219 18.33 9.13 12.15
N TYR A 220 17.08 8.67 12.13
CA TYR A 220 15.96 9.29 11.46
C TYR A 220 14.78 9.38 12.42
N THR A 221 14.24 10.58 12.61
CA THR A 221 13.04 10.76 13.44
C THR A 221 11.81 10.80 12.56
N MET A 222 10.96 9.78 12.62
CA MET A 222 9.69 9.72 11.89
C MET A 222 8.80 10.91 12.25
N ALA A 223 7.97 11.40 11.32
CA ALA A 223 6.98 12.44 11.62
C ALA A 223 5.99 11.97 12.68
N GLU A 224 5.59 12.88 13.56
CA GLU A 224 4.49 12.66 14.50
C GLU A 224 3.16 12.75 13.76
N LEU A 225 2.28 11.75 13.91
CA LEU A 225 1.02 11.68 13.17
C LEU A 225 -0.13 11.32 14.11
N THR A 226 -1.25 12.03 13.95
CA THR A 226 -2.51 11.72 14.64
C THR A 226 -3.19 10.48 14.03
N ASP A 227 -4.17 9.91 14.74
CA ASP A 227 -5.03 8.85 14.20
C ASP A 227 -5.68 9.25 12.87
N ASP A 228 -6.24 10.46 12.82
CA ASP A 228 -6.87 10.99 11.61
C ASP A 228 -5.87 11.16 10.49
N ALA A 229 -4.66 11.65 10.78
CA ALA A 229 -3.61 11.73 9.77
C ALA A 229 -3.23 10.34 9.24
N LEU A 230 -3.16 9.31 10.08
CA LEU A 230 -2.84 7.94 9.66
C LEU A 230 -3.87 7.32 8.72
N GLU A 231 -5.14 7.66 8.87
CA GLU A 231 -6.23 7.11 8.05
C GLU A 231 -6.59 8.00 6.85
N ASN A 232 -6.45 9.32 6.96
CA ASN A 232 -6.77 10.28 5.89
C ASN A 232 -5.59 10.41 4.90
N ILE A 233 -5.41 9.37 4.08
CA ILE A 233 -4.40 9.33 3.03
C ILE A 233 -5.01 9.88 1.73
N GLN A 234 -4.34 10.86 1.14
CA GLN A 234 -4.70 11.38 -0.18
C GLN A 234 -4.24 10.43 -1.29
N PHE A 235 -5.14 10.16 -2.24
CA PHE A 235 -4.80 9.42 -3.45
C PHE A 235 -3.81 10.21 -4.32
N ASN A 236 -2.77 9.54 -4.79
CA ASN A 236 -1.85 10.11 -5.76
C ASN A 236 -2.50 10.20 -7.16
N PHE A 237 -1.86 10.92 -8.08
CA PHE A 237 -2.38 11.13 -9.43
C PHE A 237 -2.57 9.81 -10.21
N GLY A 238 -1.64 8.88 -10.09
CA GLY A 238 -1.72 7.55 -10.71
C GLY A 238 -2.96 6.77 -10.25
N GLN A 239 -3.21 6.74 -8.94
CA GLN A 239 -4.39 6.10 -8.35
C GLN A 239 -5.69 6.74 -8.86
N LYS A 240 -5.78 8.09 -8.84
CA LYS A 240 -6.95 8.83 -9.32
C LYS A 240 -7.23 8.52 -10.80
N LYS A 241 -6.21 8.59 -11.65
CA LYS A 241 -6.36 8.34 -13.10
C LYS A 241 -6.78 6.91 -13.43
N MET A 242 -6.35 5.96 -12.61
CA MET A 242 -6.70 4.54 -12.76
C MET A 242 -8.08 4.18 -12.21
N GLY A 243 -8.76 5.12 -11.53
CA GLY A 243 -10.01 4.84 -10.81
C GLY A 243 -9.79 3.90 -9.63
N ILE A 244 -8.59 3.89 -9.05
CA ILE A 244 -8.30 3.17 -7.81
C ILE A 244 -9.01 3.91 -6.67
N VAL A 245 -9.94 3.22 -6.01
CA VAL A 245 -10.78 3.79 -4.94
C VAL A 245 -10.33 3.39 -3.53
N LYS A 246 -9.26 2.60 -3.41
CA LYS A 246 -8.67 2.15 -2.15
C LYS A 246 -7.18 2.50 -2.09
N THR A 247 -6.73 2.97 -0.94
CA THR A 247 -5.30 3.25 -0.71
C THR A 247 -4.53 1.94 -0.54
N ASN A 248 -3.21 1.96 -0.75
CA ASN A 248 -2.40 0.75 -0.51
C ASN A 248 -2.49 0.31 0.94
N ARG A 249 -2.52 1.26 1.87
CA ARG A 249 -2.73 0.98 3.30
C ARG A 249 -4.01 0.18 3.54
N GLN A 250 -5.12 0.58 2.92
CA GLN A 250 -6.40 -0.13 3.04
C GLN A 250 -6.34 -1.54 2.44
N ALA A 251 -5.75 -1.69 1.26
CA ALA A 251 -5.57 -2.99 0.62
C ALA A 251 -4.67 -3.93 1.46
N ILE A 252 -3.61 -3.40 2.06
CA ILE A 252 -2.72 -4.14 2.96
C ILE A 252 -3.50 -4.59 4.22
N LYS A 253 -4.25 -3.69 4.87
CA LYS A 253 -5.10 -4.05 6.03
C LYS A 253 -6.09 -5.17 5.70
N GLU A 254 -6.68 -5.12 4.52
CA GLU A 254 -7.63 -6.14 4.06
C GLU A 254 -6.97 -7.51 3.86
N VAL A 255 -5.72 -7.57 3.39
CA VAL A 255 -5.03 -8.84 3.10
C VAL A 255 -4.27 -9.40 4.31
N PHE A 256 -3.63 -8.53 5.10
CA PHE A 256 -2.75 -8.90 6.20
C PHE A 256 -3.41 -8.75 7.59
N GLY A 257 -4.56 -8.10 7.68
CA GLY A 257 -5.17 -7.67 8.94
C GLY A 257 -4.72 -6.26 9.35
N GLU A 258 -5.50 -5.60 10.21
CA GLU A 258 -5.13 -4.26 10.70
C GLU A 258 -3.91 -4.26 11.61
N GLU A 259 -3.70 -5.38 12.31
CA GLU A 259 -2.61 -5.55 13.27
C GLU A 259 -1.22 -5.35 12.65
N ILE A 260 -1.09 -5.47 11.32
CA ILE A 260 0.17 -5.22 10.62
C ILE A 260 0.65 -3.76 10.76
N TYR A 261 -0.27 -2.83 10.97
CA TYR A 261 0.03 -1.42 11.20
C TYR A 261 0.17 -1.07 12.67
N ASP A 262 0.01 -2.03 13.59
CA ASP A 262 0.02 -1.69 15.00
C ASP A 262 1.35 -1.08 15.42
N ASP A 263 2.46 -1.71 15.04
CA ASP A 263 3.81 -1.24 15.36
C ASP A 263 4.23 -0.02 14.52
N ILE A 264 3.75 0.05 13.27
CA ILE A 264 4.02 1.16 12.33
C ILE A 264 3.39 2.45 12.87
N ASP A 265 2.12 2.39 13.25
CA ASP A 265 1.38 3.55 13.73
C ASP A 265 1.89 4.00 15.10
N GLU A 266 2.29 3.05 15.97
CA GLU A 266 2.96 3.37 17.23
C GLU A 266 4.30 4.08 16.98
N ALA A 267 5.00 3.74 15.89
CA ALA A 267 6.25 4.40 15.52
C ALA A 267 6.07 5.83 15.04
N HIS A 268 4.84 6.23 14.71
CA HIS A 268 4.50 7.61 14.41
C HIS A 268 3.91 8.39 15.59
N LYS A 269 3.38 7.70 16.61
CA LYS A 269 2.71 8.33 17.77
C LYS A 269 3.58 8.45 19.01
N GLY A 270 4.73 7.79 19.03
CA GLY A 270 5.65 7.81 20.16
C GLY A 270 6.31 9.18 20.39
N THR A 271 7.07 9.27 21.49
CA THR A 271 7.96 10.40 21.76
C THR A 271 9.00 10.57 20.66
N LYS A 272 9.68 11.72 20.59
CA LYS A 272 10.73 11.97 19.60
C LYS A 272 11.80 10.86 19.60
N GLU A 273 12.19 10.40 20.79
CA GLU A 273 13.15 9.32 20.99
C GLU A 273 12.62 7.99 20.46
N GLU A 274 11.35 7.66 20.74
CA GLU A 274 10.69 6.45 20.25
C GLU A 274 10.47 6.43 18.73
N ARG A 275 10.33 7.61 18.13
CA ARG A 275 10.23 7.83 16.67
C ARG A 275 11.59 7.86 15.97
N THR A 276 12.68 7.88 16.74
CA THR A 276 14.04 7.95 16.19
C THR A 276 14.59 6.55 15.94
N ILE A 277 14.75 6.22 14.67
CA ILE A 277 15.14 4.90 14.15
C ILE A 277 16.45 4.97 13.36
N THR A 278 17.05 3.81 13.08
CA THR A 278 18.28 3.75 12.27
C THR A 278 17.96 4.02 10.80
N ILE A 279 18.81 4.79 10.12
CA ILE A 279 18.64 5.11 8.70
C ILE A 279 19.85 4.70 7.85
N HIS A 280 19.55 4.14 6.68
CA HIS A 280 20.49 3.72 5.65
C HIS A 280 20.32 4.61 4.42
N HIS A 281 21.18 5.61 4.24
CA HIS A 281 21.05 6.60 3.15
C HIS A 281 21.89 6.28 1.90
N ALA A 282 23.20 6.10 2.09
CA ALA A 282 24.16 6.16 1.00
C ALA A 282 25.23 5.08 1.16
N LYS A 283 24.87 3.84 0.80
CA LYS A 283 25.74 2.67 0.90
C LYS A 283 27.12 2.94 0.29
N GLY A 284 27.17 3.56 -0.89
CA GLY A 284 28.42 3.94 -1.55
C GLY A 284 29.28 4.97 -0.81
N ASN A 285 28.71 5.88 -0.02
CA ASN A 285 29.52 6.76 0.84
C ASN A 285 30.09 6.00 2.04
N ARG A 286 29.30 5.09 2.62
CA ARG A 286 29.74 4.28 3.76
C ARG A 286 30.85 3.31 3.36
N GLN A 287 30.69 2.61 2.24
CA GLN A 287 31.72 1.71 1.69
C GLN A 287 33.01 2.46 1.35
N PHE A 288 32.89 3.65 0.75
CA PHE A 288 34.04 4.50 0.45
C PHE A 288 34.83 4.87 1.71
N ARG A 289 34.14 5.21 2.80
CA ARG A 289 34.78 5.47 4.11
C ARG A 289 35.35 4.22 4.77
N ALA A 290 34.79 3.06 4.47
CA ALA A 290 35.29 1.77 4.94
C ALA A 290 36.52 1.28 4.15
N GLY A 291 37.04 2.05 3.19
CA GLY A 291 38.22 1.70 2.41
C GLY A 291 37.93 0.84 1.18
N ALA A 292 36.82 1.12 0.48
CA ALA A 292 36.53 0.55 -0.84
C ALA A 292 36.67 1.61 -1.94
N ASP A 293 37.13 1.21 -3.11
CA ASP A 293 36.93 2.01 -4.34
C ASP A 293 35.46 1.92 -4.75
N VAL A 294 34.86 3.07 -5.07
CA VAL A 294 33.42 3.15 -5.34
C VAL A 294 33.16 3.79 -6.70
N LEU A 295 32.38 3.11 -7.52
CA LEU A 295 31.90 3.59 -8.80
C LEU A 295 30.37 3.63 -8.80
N GLU A 296 29.80 4.82 -8.98
CA GLU A 296 28.35 5.01 -9.00
C GLU A 296 27.88 5.44 -10.40
N PHE A 297 26.79 4.83 -10.86
CA PHE A 297 26.11 5.17 -12.09
C PHE A 297 24.65 5.50 -11.79
N ASP A 298 24.20 6.66 -12.24
CA ASP A 298 22.81 7.09 -12.08
C ASP A 298 22.22 7.43 -13.44
N LEU A 299 21.33 6.56 -13.91
CA LEU A 299 20.74 6.61 -15.24
C LEU A 299 19.33 7.19 -15.17
N ALA A 300 19.11 8.31 -15.85
CA ALA A 300 17.84 9.02 -15.84
C ALA A 300 16.75 8.31 -16.67
N GLY A 301 15.50 8.61 -16.35
CA GLY A 301 14.34 8.17 -17.13
C GLY A 301 14.18 8.94 -18.45
N SER A 302 13.14 8.60 -19.18
CA SER A 302 12.96 9.18 -20.52
C SER A 302 12.64 10.67 -20.46
N GLY A 303 13.26 11.46 -21.35
CA GLY A 303 13.08 12.92 -21.37
C GLY A 303 13.78 13.66 -20.24
N PHE A 304 14.66 13.00 -19.47
CA PHE A 304 15.48 13.63 -18.44
C PHE A 304 16.94 13.75 -18.89
N ASP A 305 17.44 14.99 -18.88
CA ASP A 305 18.84 15.29 -19.18
C ASP A 305 19.78 14.88 -18.04
N GLU A 306 19.30 14.86 -16.79
CA GLU A 306 20.01 14.32 -15.65
C GLU A 306 19.09 13.49 -14.76
N ALA A 307 19.65 12.48 -14.08
CA ALA A 307 18.91 11.71 -13.08
C ALA A 307 18.49 12.64 -11.94
N ARG A 308 17.18 12.73 -11.67
CA ARG A 308 16.61 13.46 -10.52
C ARG A 308 17.25 12.89 -9.25
N LYS A 309 18.09 13.68 -8.57
CA LYS A 309 18.82 13.26 -7.37
C LYS A 309 18.48 14.11 -6.16
N GLU A 310 18.54 13.48 -4.99
CA GLU A 310 18.74 14.13 -3.70
C GLU A 310 19.99 15.03 -3.73
N TYR A 311 19.78 16.34 -3.79
CA TYR A 311 20.68 17.32 -3.20
C TYR A 311 19.99 18.69 -3.04
N ARG A 312 19.78 19.13 -1.79
CA ARG A 312 19.40 20.51 -1.40
C ARG A 312 18.06 21.07 -1.89
N GLY A 313 16.91 20.47 -1.58
CA GLY A 313 15.64 21.23 -1.77
C GLY A 313 15.17 21.40 -3.20
N GLN A 314 15.90 20.88 -4.20
CA GLN A 314 15.60 21.16 -5.60
C GLN A 314 14.85 19.99 -6.23
N HIS A 315 13.53 20.14 -6.31
CA HIS A 315 12.66 19.28 -7.10
C HIS A 315 13.05 19.27 -8.59
N GLY A 316 12.62 18.20 -9.27
CA GLY A 316 12.67 18.05 -10.72
C GLY A 316 12.05 19.24 -11.45
N ASN A 317 12.57 19.48 -12.66
CA ASN A 317 12.56 20.74 -13.37
C ASN A 317 13.18 21.85 -12.52
N ARG A 318 14.51 22.04 -12.66
CA ARG A 318 15.01 23.41 -12.60
C ARG A 318 14.21 24.17 -13.64
N ASN A 319 13.23 24.96 -13.21
CA ASN A 319 12.70 26.02 -14.04
C ASN A 319 13.84 27.00 -14.24
N VAL A 320 14.61 26.74 -15.28
CA VAL A 320 15.57 27.65 -15.88
C VAL A 320 14.76 28.73 -16.55
N PHE A 321 14.17 29.63 -15.78
CA PHE A 321 13.71 30.88 -16.31
C PHE A 321 14.31 31.97 -15.44
N ASN A 322 15.40 32.55 -15.97
CA ASN A 322 16.17 33.72 -15.50
C ASN A 322 17.41 33.49 -14.62
N VAL A 323 18.02 32.30 -14.63
CA VAL A 323 19.45 32.16 -14.33
C VAL A 323 20.22 32.23 -15.64
N SER A 324 21.34 32.96 -15.68
CA SER A 324 22.20 32.93 -16.85
C SER A 324 22.57 31.47 -17.16
N LYS A 325 22.72 31.13 -18.44
CA LYS A 325 23.16 29.78 -18.85
C LYS A 325 24.43 29.36 -18.10
N GLU A 326 25.29 30.32 -17.77
CA GLU A 326 26.51 30.14 -16.99
C GLU A 326 26.27 29.79 -15.53
N GLU A 327 25.35 30.45 -14.83
CA GLU A 327 24.99 30.10 -13.44
C GLU A 327 24.26 28.76 -13.36
N LEU A 328 23.44 28.46 -14.37
CA LEU A 328 22.85 27.15 -14.51
C LEU A 328 23.95 26.10 -14.70
N ASP A 329 24.82 26.27 -15.69
CA ASP A 329 25.89 25.31 -15.98
C ASP A 329 26.83 25.14 -14.77
N ARG A 330 27.18 26.23 -14.07
CA ARG A 330 27.98 26.18 -12.83
C ARG A 330 27.25 25.40 -11.73
N SER A 331 25.96 25.63 -11.53
CA SER A 331 25.21 24.91 -10.49
C SER A 331 24.97 23.44 -10.86
N ILE A 332 24.81 23.11 -12.14
CA ILE A 332 24.76 21.71 -12.62
C ILE A 332 26.14 21.07 -12.40
N GLN A 333 27.22 21.76 -12.74
CA GLN A 333 28.59 21.28 -12.56
C GLN A 333 28.94 21.06 -11.09
N VAL A 334 28.60 21.98 -10.18
CA VAL A 334 28.79 21.81 -8.74
C VAL A 334 28.05 20.57 -8.23
N GLN A 335 26.85 20.32 -8.73
CA GLN A 335 26.01 19.20 -8.29
C GLN A 335 26.50 17.85 -8.85
N TYR A 336 26.65 17.77 -10.17
CA TYR A 336 26.83 16.53 -10.92
C TYR A 336 28.25 16.33 -11.47
N GLY A 337 29.12 17.33 -11.35
CA GLY A 337 30.49 17.30 -11.83
C GLY A 337 30.66 17.77 -13.27
N ASP A 338 31.87 17.54 -13.78
CA ASP A 338 32.29 17.94 -15.12
C ASP A 338 31.64 17.05 -16.19
N ARG A 339 31.61 17.52 -17.44
CA ARG A 339 31.19 16.65 -18.54
C ARG A 339 32.20 15.51 -18.71
N ALA A 340 31.69 14.28 -18.80
CA ALA A 340 32.51 13.10 -19.03
C ALA A 340 33.10 13.12 -20.45
N LYS A 341 34.20 12.40 -20.64
CA LYS A 341 34.83 12.20 -21.95
C LYS A 341 34.68 10.74 -22.37
N ASP A 342 34.52 10.51 -23.68
CA ASP A 342 34.57 9.18 -24.28
C ASP A 342 36.02 8.65 -24.35
N ILE A 343 36.18 7.42 -24.83
CA ILE A 343 37.49 6.77 -24.99
C ILE A 343 38.43 7.49 -25.99
N ASN A 344 37.88 8.31 -26.89
CA ASN A 344 38.62 9.10 -27.87
C ASN A 344 38.91 10.53 -27.37
N GLY A 345 38.50 10.86 -26.14
CA GLY A 345 38.65 12.19 -25.55
C GLY A 345 37.54 13.19 -25.89
N ASN A 346 36.50 12.80 -26.63
CA ASN A 346 35.38 13.67 -26.96
C ASN A 346 34.48 13.87 -25.73
N THR A 347 34.06 15.11 -25.48
CA THR A 347 33.20 15.43 -24.36
C THR A 347 31.75 15.04 -24.63
N PHE A 348 31.14 14.29 -23.72
CA PHE A 348 29.70 14.01 -23.74
C PHE A 348 28.91 15.25 -23.33
N GLU A 349 27.84 15.55 -24.07
CA GLU A 349 26.98 16.70 -23.78
C GLU A 349 26.18 16.50 -22.48
N LYS A 350 25.60 15.30 -22.31
CA LYS A 350 24.65 14.96 -21.24
C LYS A 350 25.12 13.80 -20.35
N ILE A 351 26.43 13.59 -20.24
CA ILE A 351 27.01 12.67 -19.26
C ILE A 351 27.98 13.47 -18.41
N ARG A 352 27.85 13.34 -17.09
CA ARG A 352 28.69 14.06 -16.12
C ARG A 352 29.40 13.10 -15.19
N VAL A 353 30.60 13.48 -14.75
CA VAL A 353 31.45 12.73 -13.84
C VAL A 353 31.87 13.60 -12.67
N LYS A 354 31.73 13.05 -11.46
CA LYS A 354 32.16 13.68 -10.22
C LYS A 354 33.06 12.74 -9.45
N ASP A 355 34.28 13.19 -9.19
CA ASP A 355 35.31 12.41 -8.54
C ASP A 355 35.60 12.95 -7.13
N LYS A 356 35.84 12.03 -6.19
CA LYS A 356 36.30 12.31 -4.83
C LYS A 356 37.39 11.32 -4.45
N LYS A 357 38.35 11.78 -3.65
CA LYS A 357 39.40 10.94 -3.06
C LYS A 357 39.39 11.11 -1.55
N VAL A 358 39.60 10.03 -0.81
CA VAL A 358 39.71 10.04 0.65
C VAL A 358 40.89 9.17 1.04
N LYS A 359 41.66 9.64 2.02
CA LYS A 359 42.74 8.87 2.65
C LYS A 359 42.18 8.14 3.86
N VAL A 360 42.28 6.82 3.90
CA VAL A 360 41.89 5.96 5.04
C VAL A 360 43.14 5.18 5.47
N GLY A 361 43.71 5.54 6.63
CA GLY A 361 45.05 5.10 6.99
C GLY A 361 46.09 5.65 6.00
N ASP A 362 46.94 4.79 5.44
CA ASP A 362 47.95 5.17 4.45
C ASP A 362 47.48 5.05 3.00
N LYS A 363 46.28 4.50 2.77
CA LYS A 363 45.74 4.26 1.43
C LYS A 363 44.81 5.38 0.98
N THR A 364 44.85 5.68 -0.32
CA THR A 364 43.93 6.64 -0.95
C THR A 364 42.92 5.88 -1.79
N PHE A 365 41.65 5.99 -1.43
CA PHE A 365 40.54 5.40 -2.17
C PHE A 365 39.89 6.45 -3.07
N THR A 366 39.33 6.01 -4.18
CA THR A 366 38.64 6.85 -5.15
C THR A 366 37.15 6.52 -5.21
N LYS A 367 36.33 7.57 -5.19
CA LYS A 367 34.91 7.50 -5.52
C LYS A 367 34.65 8.27 -6.80
N LYS A 368 34.12 7.59 -7.82
CA LYS A 368 33.67 8.20 -9.08
C LYS A 368 32.18 8.03 -9.23
N ARG A 369 31.49 9.07 -9.69
CA ARG A 369 30.04 9.06 -9.91
C ARG A 369 29.73 9.60 -11.30
N TYR A 370 29.04 8.80 -12.10
CA TYR A 370 28.54 9.18 -13.40
C TYR A 370 27.03 9.42 -13.34
N THR A 371 26.59 10.60 -13.80
CA THR A 371 25.17 10.91 -14.03
C THR A 371 24.95 10.87 -15.53
N ILE A 372 24.05 9.99 -15.99
CA ILE A 372 23.82 9.70 -17.40
C ILE A 372 22.37 10.03 -17.73
N SER A 373 22.16 10.84 -18.76
CA SER A 373 20.83 11.16 -19.26
C SER A 373 20.06 9.94 -19.78
N GLY A 374 18.74 10.03 -19.72
CA GLY A 374 17.87 9.00 -20.28
C GLY A 374 17.59 9.24 -21.75
N PRO A 375 17.09 8.22 -22.45
CA PRO A 375 16.67 8.37 -23.84
C PRO A 375 15.52 9.37 -24.01
N GLY A 376 15.38 9.92 -25.21
CA GLY A 376 14.10 10.53 -25.62
C GLY A 376 12.97 9.50 -25.65
N GLY A 377 11.72 9.95 -25.82
CA GLY A 377 10.53 9.08 -25.76
C GLY A 377 10.55 7.86 -26.69
N LEU A 378 11.30 7.90 -27.80
CA LEU A 378 11.41 6.82 -28.79
C LEU A 378 12.61 5.86 -28.58
N ASN A 379 13.39 5.99 -27.51
CA ASN A 379 14.63 5.22 -27.29
C ASN A 379 15.62 5.29 -28.48
N VAL A 380 15.87 6.49 -29.00
CA VAL A 380 16.81 6.72 -30.11
C VAL A 380 17.88 7.74 -29.72
N GLY A 381 18.98 7.75 -30.48
CA GLY A 381 20.06 8.73 -30.33
C GLY A 381 21.16 8.32 -29.37
N LYS A 382 22.04 9.27 -29.04
CA LYS A 382 23.27 9.03 -28.26
C LYS A 382 23.03 8.50 -26.85
N HIS A 383 21.81 8.64 -26.32
CA HIS A 383 21.42 8.23 -24.96
C HIS A 383 20.34 7.14 -24.97
N SER A 384 20.23 6.36 -26.06
CA SER A 384 19.42 5.14 -26.08
C SER A 384 19.90 4.14 -25.02
N ILE A 385 19.02 3.22 -24.63
CA ILE A 385 19.34 2.08 -23.76
C ILE A 385 20.60 1.37 -24.27
N GLU A 386 20.67 1.13 -25.58
CA GLU A 386 21.78 0.46 -26.25
C GLU A 386 23.12 1.17 -26.11
N ASN A 387 23.12 2.50 -26.14
CA ASN A 387 24.33 3.31 -26.02
C ASN A 387 24.72 3.48 -24.55
N ASN A 388 23.76 3.75 -23.68
CA ASN A 388 24.00 3.92 -22.24
C ASN A 388 24.65 2.67 -21.62
N ARG A 389 24.21 1.45 -21.98
CA ARG A 389 24.85 0.21 -21.49
C ARG A 389 26.31 0.07 -21.92
N VAL A 390 26.68 0.60 -23.09
CA VAL A 390 28.05 0.59 -23.61
C VAL A 390 28.90 1.60 -22.85
N TYR A 391 28.41 2.82 -22.64
CA TYR A 391 29.12 3.83 -21.87
C TYR A 391 29.39 3.39 -20.44
N VAL A 392 28.38 2.83 -19.76
CA VAL A 392 28.54 2.33 -18.39
C VAL A 392 29.61 1.23 -18.32
N ARG A 393 29.59 0.28 -19.27
CA ARG A 393 30.65 -0.75 -19.39
C ARG A 393 32.02 -0.13 -19.56
N ASP A 394 32.17 0.84 -20.47
CA ASP A 394 33.47 1.43 -20.80
C ASP A 394 34.02 2.26 -19.62
N PHE A 395 33.16 3.00 -18.92
CA PHE A 395 33.52 3.69 -17.70
C PHE A 395 33.91 2.71 -16.58
N ALA A 396 33.16 1.62 -16.40
CA ALA A 396 33.50 0.57 -15.44
C ALA A 396 34.84 -0.08 -15.76
N LYS A 397 35.08 -0.44 -17.03
CA LYS A 397 36.37 -0.95 -17.51
C LYS A 397 37.51 0.00 -17.16
N SER A 398 37.36 1.30 -17.48
CA SER A 398 38.39 2.31 -17.23
C SER A 398 38.72 2.50 -15.75
N HIS A 399 37.80 2.12 -14.86
CA HIS A 399 37.97 2.19 -13.42
C HIS A 399 38.57 0.89 -12.84
N ILE A 400 38.08 -0.27 -13.27
CA ILE A 400 38.42 -1.58 -12.71
C ILE A 400 39.76 -2.09 -13.23
N GLU A 401 40.00 -1.98 -14.55
CA GLU A 401 41.18 -2.57 -15.20
C GLU A 401 42.52 -2.11 -14.58
N PRO A 402 42.74 -0.80 -14.30
CA PRO A 402 43.98 -0.35 -13.66
C PRO A 402 44.19 -0.92 -12.25
N LEU A 403 43.11 -1.12 -11.48
CA LEU A 403 43.20 -1.69 -10.12
C LEU A 403 43.61 -3.16 -10.18
N LEU A 404 42.96 -3.94 -11.05
CA LEU A 404 43.30 -5.35 -11.25
C LEU A 404 44.76 -5.54 -11.68
N GLN A 405 45.27 -4.68 -12.56
CA GLN A 405 46.66 -4.74 -13.02
C GLN A 405 47.66 -4.43 -11.89
N LYS A 406 47.37 -3.43 -11.05
CA LYS A 406 48.21 -3.13 -9.87
C LYS A 406 48.25 -4.31 -8.90
N TRP A 407 47.11 -4.93 -8.63
CA TRP A 407 47.02 -6.10 -7.76
C TRP A 407 47.79 -7.29 -8.33
N ALA A 408 47.67 -7.54 -9.63
CA ALA A 408 48.43 -8.60 -10.30
C ALA A 408 49.96 -8.37 -10.24
N ARG A 409 50.40 -7.10 -10.23
CA ARG A 409 51.81 -6.71 -10.08
C ARG A 409 52.28 -6.60 -8.62
N GLY A 410 51.39 -6.77 -7.64
CA GLY A 410 51.70 -6.58 -6.22
C GLY A 410 51.99 -5.12 -5.82
N GLU A 411 51.62 -4.15 -6.67
CA GLU A 411 51.80 -2.71 -6.39
C GLU A 411 50.79 -2.20 -5.36
N GLU A 412 49.69 -2.93 -5.18
CA GLU A 412 48.61 -2.59 -4.27
C GLU A 412 47.93 -3.87 -3.77
N GLU A 413 47.58 -3.90 -2.49
CA GLU A 413 46.85 -5.03 -1.89
C GLU A 413 45.38 -5.07 -2.39
N PRO A 414 44.87 -6.25 -2.78
CA PRO A 414 43.48 -6.40 -3.21
C PRO A 414 42.49 -5.97 -2.13
N HIS A 415 41.50 -5.20 -2.55
CA HIS A 415 40.40 -4.73 -1.71
C HIS A 415 39.10 -4.70 -2.51
N ASP A 416 37.98 -4.37 -1.88
CA ASP A 416 36.69 -4.44 -2.58
C ASP A 416 36.48 -3.23 -3.51
N ILE A 417 35.97 -3.50 -4.72
CA ILE A 417 35.48 -2.48 -5.67
C ILE A 417 33.96 -2.55 -5.68
N GLN A 418 33.30 -1.46 -5.31
CA GLN A 418 31.85 -1.38 -5.20
C GLN A 418 31.26 -0.62 -6.39
N ILE A 419 30.40 -1.29 -7.16
CA ILE A 419 29.74 -0.71 -8.32
C ILE A 419 28.25 -0.57 -8.03
N ASN A 420 27.81 0.67 -7.86
CA ASN A 420 26.42 1.01 -7.58
C ASN A 420 25.76 1.51 -8.85
N ILE A 421 24.71 0.86 -9.33
CA ILE A 421 23.98 1.24 -10.55
C ILE A 421 22.52 1.52 -10.18
N THR A 422 22.09 2.76 -10.32
CA THR A 422 20.70 3.17 -10.11
C THR A 422 20.09 3.63 -11.42
N GLY A 423 18.89 3.18 -11.74
CA GLY A 423 18.14 3.66 -12.89
C GLY A 423 16.69 3.97 -12.57
N HIS A 424 16.06 4.79 -13.42
CA HIS A 424 14.62 5.03 -13.46
C HIS A 424 14.09 4.84 -14.89
N SER A 425 12.89 4.29 -15.04
CA SER A 425 12.21 4.18 -16.34
C SER A 425 13.08 3.43 -17.38
N ARG A 426 13.29 3.98 -18.58
CA ARG A 426 14.24 3.43 -19.57
C ARG A 426 15.70 3.39 -19.06
N GLY A 427 16.07 4.29 -18.15
CA GLY A 427 17.35 4.25 -17.46
C GLY A 427 17.53 3.00 -16.59
N SER A 428 16.44 2.50 -15.98
CA SER A 428 16.45 1.22 -15.24
C SER A 428 16.73 0.02 -16.15
N VAL A 429 16.16 0.00 -17.35
CA VAL A 429 16.43 -1.03 -18.36
C VAL A 429 17.91 -0.98 -18.77
N ALA A 430 18.42 0.22 -19.01
CA ALA A 430 19.84 0.42 -19.31
C ALA A 430 20.75 -0.02 -18.14
N SER A 431 20.34 0.16 -16.89
CA SER A 431 21.09 -0.32 -15.71
C SER A 431 21.20 -1.85 -15.69
N ALA A 432 20.09 -2.55 -15.91
CA ALA A 432 20.06 -4.02 -15.97
C ALA A 432 20.88 -4.57 -17.16
N GLU A 433 20.87 -3.88 -18.30
CA GLU A 433 21.74 -4.19 -19.43
C GLU A 433 23.22 -3.96 -19.13
N SER A 434 23.53 -2.83 -18.48
CA SER A 434 24.90 -2.42 -18.18
C SER A 434 25.63 -3.46 -17.34
N ILE A 435 24.96 -4.01 -16.33
CA ILE A 435 25.59 -4.99 -15.44
C ILE A 435 25.92 -6.31 -16.15
N ILE A 436 25.07 -6.74 -17.10
CA ILE A 436 25.35 -7.90 -17.95
C ILE A 436 26.61 -7.64 -18.80
N TYR A 437 26.71 -6.43 -19.39
CA TYR A 437 27.85 -6.05 -20.21
C TYR A 437 29.15 -5.94 -19.41
N ILE A 438 29.10 -5.42 -18.19
CA ILE A 438 30.26 -5.38 -17.28
C ILE A 438 30.68 -6.82 -16.92
N ASN A 439 29.74 -7.68 -16.52
CA ASN A 439 30.03 -9.07 -16.18
C ASN A 439 30.66 -9.85 -17.34
N ASN A 440 30.13 -9.68 -18.56
CA ASN A 440 30.70 -10.32 -19.76
C ASN A 440 32.11 -9.82 -20.05
N TRP A 441 32.35 -8.51 -19.97
CA TRP A 441 33.69 -7.95 -20.10
C TRP A 441 34.65 -8.50 -19.04
N MET A 442 34.22 -8.60 -17.78
CA MET A 442 35.06 -9.17 -16.71
C MET A 442 35.42 -10.63 -16.97
N LYS A 443 34.47 -11.45 -17.45
CA LYS A 443 34.72 -12.85 -17.84
C LYS A 443 35.76 -12.93 -18.96
N ASP A 444 35.63 -12.10 -19.99
CA ASP A 444 36.57 -12.05 -21.10
C ASP A 444 37.95 -11.55 -20.66
N TYR A 445 38.00 -10.56 -19.77
CA TYR A 445 39.24 -10.02 -19.21
C TYR A 445 39.96 -11.09 -18.39
N ALA A 446 39.26 -11.79 -17.49
CA ALA A 446 39.86 -12.82 -16.65
C ALA A 446 40.33 -14.05 -17.46
N LYS A 447 39.67 -14.37 -18.58
CA LYS A 447 40.15 -15.39 -19.53
C LYS A 447 41.46 -14.98 -20.21
N LYS A 448 41.64 -13.69 -20.54
CA LYS A 448 42.87 -13.15 -21.16
C LYS A 448 43.98 -12.88 -20.14
N HIS A 449 43.62 -12.66 -18.88
CA HIS A 449 44.50 -12.33 -17.76
C HIS A 449 44.24 -13.29 -16.59
N PRO A 450 44.65 -14.57 -16.67
CA PRO A 450 44.38 -15.55 -15.62
C PRO A 450 44.87 -15.14 -14.24
N GLU A 451 45.95 -14.36 -14.16
CA GLU A 451 46.49 -13.77 -12.93
C GLU A 451 45.50 -12.84 -12.20
N CYS A 452 44.55 -12.26 -12.94
CA CYS A 452 43.50 -11.40 -12.41
C CYS A 452 42.23 -12.17 -11.99
N GLN A 453 42.09 -13.45 -12.33
CA GLN A 453 40.87 -14.25 -12.10
C GLN A 453 40.47 -14.28 -10.62
N GLN A 454 41.45 -14.44 -9.72
CA GLN A 454 41.24 -14.50 -8.27
C GLN A 454 40.62 -13.19 -7.71
N PHE A 455 40.85 -12.06 -8.36
CA PHE A 455 40.38 -10.75 -7.92
C PHE A 455 38.94 -10.45 -8.34
N MET A 456 38.36 -11.19 -9.30
CA MET A 456 36.99 -10.93 -9.78
C MET A 456 35.94 -11.00 -8.66
N SER A 457 36.21 -11.82 -7.63
CA SER A 457 35.37 -11.93 -6.44
C SER A 457 35.31 -10.64 -5.60
N ARG A 458 36.26 -9.72 -5.77
CA ARG A 458 36.34 -8.41 -5.09
C ARG A 458 35.46 -7.34 -5.71
N VAL A 459 34.99 -7.54 -6.94
CA VAL A 459 34.04 -6.64 -7.58
C VAL A 459 32.63 -7.01 -7.11
N LYS A 460 31.96 -6.06 -6.46
CA LYS A 460 30.63 -6.21 -5.89
C LYS A 460 29.68 -5.26 -6.60
N PHE A 461 28.45 -5.71 -6.85
CA PHE A 461 27.44 -4.93 -7.56
C PHE A 461 26.22 -4.69 -6.69
N ASP A 462 25.82 -3.42 -6.55
CA ASP A 462 24.54 -3.02 -6.00
C ASP A 462 23.71 -2.37 -7.10
N MET A 463 22.50 -2.86 -7.33
CA MET A 463 21.64 -2.35 -8.40
C MET A 463 20.27 -1.95 -7.87
N LEU A 464 19.82 -0.74 -8.19
CA LEU A 464 18.46 -0.26 -7.92
C LEU A 464 17.79 0.14 -9.23
N VAL A 465 16.75 -0.59 -9.61
CA VAL A 465 15.96 -0.32 -10.82
C VAL A 465 14.55 0.10 -10.45
N ARG A 466 14.19 1.35 -10.78
CA ARG A 466 12.89 1.96 -10.48
C ARG A 466 12.02 1.98 -11.73
N ASP A 467 10.90 1.27 -11.70
CA ASP A 467 9.92 1.07 -12.77
C ASP A 467 10.58 0.82 -14.14
N PRO A 468 11.25 -0.33 -14.34
CA PRO A 468 11.98 -0.62 -15.57
C PRO A 468 11.01 -0.75 -16.76
N VAL A 469 10.97 0.29 -17.59
CA VAL A 469 10.07 0.36 -18.76
C VAL A 469 10.89 0.56 -20.03
N PRO A 470 10.99 -0.43 -20.93
CA PRO A 470 11.71 -0.25 -22.18
C PRO A 470 10.99 0.72 -23.12
N GLY A 471 9.67 0.79 -23.04
CA GLY A 471 8.81 1.56 -23.96
C GLY A 471 8.17 0.70 -25.06
N PHE A 472 7.28 1.34 -25.82
CA PHE A 472 6.63 0.72 -26.98
C PHE A 472 7.65 0.34 -28.07
N GLY A 473 7.53 -0.87 -28.64
CA GLY A 473 8.40 -1.41 -29.69
C GLY A 473 9.75 -1.94 -29.20
N THR A 474 10.39 -1.28 -28.25
CA THR A 474 11.65 -1.73 -27.60
C THR A 474 11.44 -2.91 -26.65
N SER A 475 10.23 -3.06 -26.09
CA SER A 475 9.86 -4.19 -25.22
C SER A 475 10.02 -5.56 -25.88
N ILE A 476 10.00 -5.67 -27.21
CA ILE A 476 10.29 -6.91 -27.93
C ILE A 476 11.71 -7.41 -27.61
N ARG A 477 12.65 -6.49 -27.45
CA ARG A 477 14.07 -6.78 -27.17
C ARG A 477 14.41 -6.75 -25.67
N PHE A 478 13.77 -5.87 -24.93
CA PHE A 478 14.06 -5.55 -23.53
C PHE A 478 12.90 -5.88 -22.58
N GLY A 479 12.04 -6.83 -22.96
CA GLY A 479 10.85 -7.19 -22.16
C GLY A 479 11.17 -8.08 -20.95
N SER A 480 12.34 -8.74 -20.93
CA SER A 480 12.75 -9.59 -19.82
C SER A 480 14.27 -9.68 -19.67
N ARG A 481 14.75 -9.80 -18.43
CA ARG A 481 16.17 -9.95 -18.06
C ARG A 481 16.36 -10.94 -16.93
N ASP A 482 17.37 -11.78 -17.08
CA ASP A 482 17.79 -12.74 -16.07
C ASP A 482 19.17 -12.34 -15.56
N LEU A 483 19.25 -12.02 -14.26
CA LEU A 483 20.44 -11.53 -13.60
C LEU A 483 21.07 -12.57 -12.66
N ARG A 484 20.54 -13.80 -12.62
CA ARG A 484 20.98 -14.85 -11.69
C ARG A 484 22.44 -15.27 -11.87
N ASP A 485 22.97 -15.16 -13.09
CA ASP A 485 24.36 -15.56 -13.43
C ASP A 485 25.39 -14.44 -13.19
N ILE A 486 24.99 -13.35 -12.53
CA ILE A 486 25.88 -12.24 -12.19
C ILE A 486 26.39 -12.43 -10.75
N PRO A 487 27.67 -12.77 -10.56
CA PRO A 487 28.21 -13.00 -9.22
C PRO A 487 28.23 -11.70 -8.42
N ASN A 488 28.05 -11.81 -7.10
CA ASN A 488 28.05 -10.68 -6.16
C ASN A 488 27.04 -9.57 -6.50
N LEU A 489 25.96 -9.88 -7.21
CA LEU A 489 24.89 -8.92 -7.49
C LEU A 489 23.87 -8.88 -6.36
N ASN A 490 23.69 -7.68 -5.82
CA ASN A 490 22.67 -7.33 -4.87
C ASN A 490 21.66 -6.36 -5.52
N ALA A 491 20.66 -6.93 -6.20
CA ALA A 491 19.69 -6.19 -6.99
C ALA A 491 18.36 -5.96 -6.25
N THR A 492 17.85 -4.72 -6.33
CA THR A 492 16.54 -4.29 -5.84
C THR A 492 15.74 -3.71 -7.01
N VAL A 493 14.52 -4.23 -7.20
CA VAL A 493 13.55 -3.74 -8.18
C VAL A 493 12.44 -3.01 -7.44
N PHE A 494 12.10 -1.80 -7.84
CA PHE A 494 10.90 -1.11 -7.38
C PHE A 494 9.94 -0.92 -8.55
N CYS A 495 8.73 -1.47 -8.49
CA CYS A 495 7.74 -1.38 -9.55
C CYS A 495 6.37 -0.91 -9.01
N THR A 496 5.61 -0.21 -9.84
CA THR A 496 4.24 0.21 -9.51
C THR A 496 3.21 -0.67 -10.22
N MET A 497 2.13 -1.02 -9.53
CA MET A 497 0.98 -1.78 -10.05
C MET A 497 -0.07 -0.88 -10.70
N GLY A 498 0.05 0.45 -10.53
CA GLY A 498 -0.92 1.42 -11.04
C GLY A 498 -0.23 2.75 -11.26
N GLN A 499 0.11 3.04 -12.52
CA GLN A 499 0.63 4.34 -12.94
C GLN A 499 -0.35 5.05 -13.88
N GLU A 500 -0.07 6.31 -14.15
CA GLU A 500 -0.87 7.17 -15.00
C GLU A 500 -0.79 6.84 -16.50
N TRP A 501 0.14 5.98 -16.95
CA TRP A 501 0.33 5.65 -18.37
C TRP A 501 -0.12 4.22 -18.69
N PRO A 502 -0.77 4.01 -19.85
CA PRO A 502 -1.23 2.69 -20.26
C PRO A 502 -0.06 1.73 -20.52
N ASP A 503 -0.29 0.44 -20.26
CA ASP A 503 0.74 -0.61 -20.38
C ASP A 503 1.38 -0.71 -21.75
N PHE A 504 0.65 -0.46 -22.83
CA PHE A 504 1.23 -0.55 -24.17
C PHE A 504 2.36 0.48 -24.37
N ALA A 505 2.23 1.68 -23.78
CA ALA A 505 3.22 2.74 -23.92
C ALA A 505 4.41 2.52 -22.95
N PHE A 506 4.12 1.98 -21.77
CA PHE A 506 5.07 1.78 -20.68
C PHE A 506 5.00 0.34 -20.15
N PRO A 507 5.31 -0.66 -20.99
CA PRO A 507 5.31 -2.06 -20.55
C PRO A 507 6.43 -2.24 -19.52
N LEU A 508 6.14 -2.97 -18.45
CA LEU A 508 7.13 -3.29 -17.42
C LEU A 508 8.07 -4.38 -17.92
N GLU A 509 9.38 -4.21 -17.76
CA GLU A 509 10.38 -5.25 -17.99
C GLU A 509 10.36 -6.25 -16.84
N LYS A 510 10.36 -7.53 -17.18
CA LYS A 510 10.49 -8.61 -16.21
C LYS A 510 11.95 -8.77 -15.79
N ILE A 511 12.27 -8.54 -14.52
CA ILE A 511 13.62 -8.76 -13.99
C ILE A 511 13.62 -9.98 -13.06
N ARG A 512 14.39 -11.00 -13.43
CA ARG A 512 14.64 -12.23 -12.65
C ARG A 512 16.02 -12.19 -12.00
N GLY A 513 16.15 -12.76 -10.80
CA GLY A 513 17.40 -12.72 -10.01
C GLY A 513 17.54 -11.49 -9.12
N ALA A 514 16.50 -10.67 -8.99
CA ALA A 514 16.46 -9.63 -7.98
C ALA A 514 16.45 -10.24 -6.56
N LYS A 515 17.22 -9.66 -5.65
CA LYS A 515 17.19 -10.00 -4.23
C LYS A 515 16.02 -9.36 -3.51
N ARG A 516 15.58 -8.20 -4.00
CA ARG A 516 14.45 -7.47 -3.45
C ARG A 516 13.50 -6.98 -4.53
N ILE A 517 12.21 -7.08 -4.26
CA ILE A 517 11.16 -6.50 -5.10
C ILE A 517 10.27 -5.65 -4.19
N VAL A 518 10.22 -4.35 -4.44
CA VAL A 518 9.29 -3.43 -3.81
C VAL A 518 8.16 -3.15 -4.80
N ILE A 519 6.93 -3.20 -4.33
CA ILE A 519 5.71 -3.03 -5.12
C ILE A 519 4.92 -1.85 -4.54
N GLY A 520 4.28 -1.02 -5.36
CA GLY A 520 3.44 0.09 -4.90
C GLY A 520 2.39 0.52 -5.92
N THR A 521 1.79 1.70 -5.74
CA THR A 521 0.85 2.35 -6.68
C THR A 521 1.26 3.79 -6.97
N THR A 522 2.56 4.08 -6.87
CA THR A 522 3.11 5.39 -7.15
C THR A 522 2.96 5.73 -8.63
N GLU A 523 2.94 7.02 -8.95
CA GLU A 523 3.07 7.53 -10.32
C GLU A 523 4.33 7.00 -11.01
N HIS A 524 4.43 7.13 -12.33
CA HIS A 524 5.62 6.71 -13.08
C HIS A 524 6.91 7.37 -12.57
N GLY A 525 6.79 8.56 -11.98
CA GLY A 525 7.87 9.25 -11.29
C GLY A 525 8.44 8.52 -10.07
N MET A 526 7.79 7.45 -9.57
CA MET A 526 8.20 6.59 -8.44
C MET A 526 8.63 7.40 -7.20
N ASP A 527 7.89 8.47 -6.90
CA ASP A 527 8.18 9.39 -5.79
C ASP A 527 9.60 9.99 -5.84
N LEU A 528 10.26 10.02 -7.01
CA LEU A 528 11.56 10.67 -7.21
C LEU A 528 11.52 12.18 -6.91
N SER A 529 10.35 12.78 -7.05
CA SER A 529 10.05 14.17 -6.73
C SER A 529 9.60 14.36 -5.28
N ARG A 530 9.21 13.30 -4.55
CA ARG A 530 8.62 13.42 -3.21
C ARG A 530 9.68 13.77 -2.18
N ILE A 531 9.42 14.83 -1.42
CA ILE A 531 10.28 15.24 -0.31
C ILE A 531 9.74 14.71 1.00
N ASP A 532 10.67 14.25 1.82
CA ASP A 532 10.47 13.87 3.19
C ASP A 532 10.42 15.13 4.09
N LEU A 533 9.20 15.60 4.33
CA LEU A 533 8.92 16.78 5.16
C LEU A 533 9.20 16.50 6.65
N SER A 534 9.32 15.24 7.08
CA SER A 534 9.51 14.91 8.51
C SER A 534 10.84 15.40 9.06
N GLN A 535 11.88 15.42 8.21
CA GLN A 535 13.19 15.95 8.56
C GLN A 535 13.27 17.47 8.39
N MET A 536 12.36 18.08 7.61
CA MET A 536 12.32 19.55 7.46
C MET A 536 11.97 20.27 8.78
N ASN A 537 11.34 19.58 9.73
CA ASN A 537 10.99 20.11 11.04
C ASN A 537 12.19 20.22 12.01
N LYS A 538 13.36 19.66 11.69
CA LYS A 538 14.61 19.97 12.41
C LYS A 538 15.22 21.21 11.76
N LYS A 539 14.96 22.40 12.33
CA LYS A 539 15.61 23.69 11.96
C LYS A 539 17.12 23.55 11.77
N ASP A 540 17.68 22.59 12.47
CA ASP A 540 19.07 22.24 12.69
C ASP A 540 19.69 21.27 11.66
N ASP A 541 19.04 20.89 10.54
CA ASP A 541 19.76 20.29 9.39
C ASP A 541 19.59 21.00 8.02
N GLY A 542 18.49 21.71 7.81
CA GLY A 542 18.26 22.51 6.59
C GLY A 542 18.25 21.68 5.29
N LEU A 543 18.00 20.38 5.38
CA LEU A 543 17.98 19.52 4.20
C LEU A 543 16.55 19.18 3.79
N SER A 544 16.28 19.26 2.48
CA SER A 544 15.22 18.46 1.90
C SER A 544 15.79 17.10 1.54
N HIS A 545 15.04 16.09 1.92
CA HIS A 545 15.40 14.71 1.77
C HIS A 545 14.41 14.05 0.82
N GLN A 546 14.84 13.14 -0.06
CA GLN A 546 13.87 12.34 -0.81
C GLN A 546 13.15 11.40 0.18
N ALA A 547 11.89 11.08 -0.08
CA ALA A 547 11.22 10.03 0.67
C ALA A 547 12.03 8.72 0.59
N GLY A 548 12.29 8.10 1.74
CA GLY A 548 12.75 6.73 1.82
C GLY A 548 11.61 5.78 2.21
N PHE A 549 12.00 4.59 2.64
CA PHE A 549 11.11 3.50 3.00
C PHE A 549 11.34 3.10 4.45
N TYR A 550 10.26 2.99 5.22
CA TYR A 550 10.31 2.43 6.57
C TYR A 550 9.97 0.95 6.52
N ASP A 551 10.86 0.06 6.96
CA ASP A 551 10.57 -1.38 7.03
C ASP A 551 9.92 -1.73 8.37
N ALA A 552 8.66 -2.15 8.30
CA ALA A 552 7.87 -2.49 9.46
C ALA A 552 8.38 -3.73 10.22
N GLU A 553 9.13 -4.60 9.56
CA GLU A 553 9.62 -5.84 10.16
C GLU A 553 10.78 -5.58 11.13
N ASN A 554 11.75 -4.76 10.72
CA ASN A 554 12.96 -4.47 11.52
C ASN A 554 12.99 -3.07 12.16
N GLY A 555 12.08 -2.18 11.79
CA GLY A 555 12.01 -0.82 12.33
C GLY A 555 13.11 0.11 11.82
N GLU A 556 13.68 -0.16 10.64
CA GLU A 556 14.75 0.65 10.03
C GLU A 556 14.23 1.46 8.84
N TYR A 557 14.95 2.53 8.51
CA TYR A 557 14.62 3.40 7.37
C TYR A 557 15.66 3.27 6.26
N TYR A 558 15.22 3.12 5.02
CA TYR A 558 16.09 2.92 3.86
C TYR A 558 15.85 3.99 2.81
N ARG A 559 16.90 4.63 2.33
CA ARG A 559 16.81 5.69 1.32
C ARG A 559 17.87 5.52 0.26
N GLY A 560 17.57 5.98 -0.96
CA GLY A 560 18.53 5.99 -2.07
C GLY A 560 19.17 4.62 -2.29
N SER A 561 20.50 4.58 -2.38
CA SER A 561 21.28 3.33 -2.48
C SER A 561 21.25 2.47 -1.21
N GLY A 562 20.86 3.02 -0.06
CA GLY A 562 20.71 2.26 1.18
C GLY A 562 19.61 1.20 1.12
N ILE A 563 18.70 1.27 0.15
CA ILE A 563 17.70 0.22 -0.10
C ILE A 563 18.32 -1.14 -0.45
N ALA A 564 19.58 -1.16 -0.89
CA ALA A 564 20.33 -2.39 -1.13
C ALA A 564 20.69 -3.13 0.18
N GLU A 565 20.48 -2.49 1.34
CA GLU A 565 20.79 -3.03 2.66
C GLU A 565 19.59 -3.64 3.38
N MET A 566 18.39 -3.45 2.83
CA MET A 566 17.19 -4.12 3.32
C MET A 566 17.41 -5.64 3.38
N PRO A 567 16.63 -6.39 4.16
CA PRO A 567 16.60 -7.85 4.03
C PRO A 567 16.17 -8.28 2.62
N GLU A 568 16.57 -9.48 2.18
CA GLU A 568 16.09 -10.03 0.90
C GLU A 568 14.60 -10.34 1.01
N GLY A 569 13.79 -9.98 0.02
CA GLY A 569 12.35 -10.15 0.15
C GLY A 569 11.52 -9.48 -0.92
N ILE A 570 10.22 -9.77 -0.90
CA ILE A 570 9.23 -9.02 -1.65
C ILE A 570 8.47 -8.14 -0.66
N TYR A 571 8.25 -6.89 -1.01
CA TYR A 571 7.64 -5.88 -0.16
C TYR A 571 6.52 -5.17 -0.91
N ILE A 572 5.44 -4.84 -0.22
CA ILE A 572 4.44 -3.87 -0.66
C ILE A 572 4.65 -2.57 0.14
N ALA A 573 4.82 -1.46 -0.57
CA ALA A 573 4.89 -0.12 -0.03
C ALA A 573 3.47 0.47 0.08
N ASP A 574 3.11 0.94 1.27
CA ASP A 574 1.91 1.75 1.45
C ASP A 574 2.10 3.16 0.88
N ASP A 575 1.05 4.00 0.98
CA ASP A 575 1.05 5.35 0.41
C ASP A 575 2.01 6.33 1.14
N ARG A 576 2.60 5.88 2.26
CA ARG A 576 3.60 6.58 3.06
C ARG A 576 4.98 5.93 2.99
N ASN A 577 5.18 4.96 2.08
CA ASN A 577 6.41 4.20 1.94
C ASN A 577 6.76 3.34 3.17
N ASN A 578 5.77 2.95 3.97
CA ASN A 578 5.94 1.85 4.91
C ASN A 578 5.93 0.53 4.13
N LEU A 579 6.95 -0.28 4.34
CA LEU A 579 7.12 -1.57 3.69
C LEU A 579 6.55 -2.66 4.57
N VAL A 580 5.67 -3.46 3.97
CA VAL A 580 5.18 -4.72 4.53
C VAL A 580 5.71 -5.84 3.66
N ARG A 581 6.38 -6.82 4.29
CA ARG A 581 6.95 -7.96 3.57
C ARG A 581 5.87 -8.96 3.18
N ILE A 582 5.88 -9.36 1.91
CA ILE A 582 5.08 -10.45 1.36
C ILE A 582 5.80 -11.76 1.68
N THR A 583 5.16 -12.63 2.44
CA THR A 583 5.73 -13.89 2.94
C THR A 583 5.35 -15.09 2.10
N ASN A 584 4.30 -14.99 1.27
CA ASN A 584 3.93 -16.04 0.33
C ASN A 584 3.40 -15.46 -0.99
N TYR A 585 3.45 -16.25 -2.07
CA TYR A 585 2.95 -15.82 -3.37
C TYR A 585 1.43 -15.57 -3.36
N SER A 586 0.63 -16.32 -2.58
CA SER A 586 -0.83 -16.15 -2.56
C SER A 586 -1.29 -14.74 -2.16
N GLN A 587 -0.49 -14.03 -1.36
CA GLN A 587 -0.75 -12.66 -0.93
C GLN A 587 -0.75 -11.67 -2.10
N ILE A 588 0.09 -11.87 -3.13
CA ILE A 588 0.19 -10.90 -4.23
C ILE A 588 -1.11 -10.79 -5.02
N GLY A 589 -1.77 -11.92 -5.31
CA GLY A 589 -3.06 -11.93 -6.01
C GLY A 589 -4.15 -11.23 -5.21
N LYS A 590 -4.14 -11.41 -3.88
CA LYS A 590 -5.08 -10.73 -2.98
C LYS A 590 -4.83 -9.22 -2.92
N ILE A 591 -3.56 -8.80 -2.81
CA ILE A 591 -3.18 -7.37 -2.77
C ILE A 591 -3.57 -6.68 -4.07
N VAL A 592 -3.18 -7.24 -5.22
CA VAL A 592 -3.54 -6.71 -6.53
C VAL A 592 -5.06 -6.60 -6.67
N SER A 593 -5.81 -7.64 -6.29
CA SER A 593 -7.27 -7.63 -6.37
C SER A 593 -7.89 -6.57 -5.47
N ALA A 594 -7.35 -6.37 -4.27
CA ALA A 594 -7.84 -5.38 -3.31
C ALA A 594 -7.52 -3.95 -3.77
N VAL A 595 -6.33 -3.70 -4.30
CA VAL A 595 -5.92 -2.39 -4.84
C VAL A 595 -6.77 -2.00 -6.06
N HIS A 596 -7.01 -2.94 -6.97
CA HIS A 596 -7.76 -2.71 -8.21
C HIS A 596 -9.27 -2.99 -8.07
N GLU A 597 -9.78 -3.10 -6.85
CA GLU A 597 -11.22 -3.26 -6.63
C GLU A 597 -11.98 -2.02 -7.13
N GLY A 598 -12.90 -2.21 -8.07
CA GLY A 598 -13.67 -1.12 -8.68
C GLY A 598 -12.92 -0.31 -9.75
N ALA A 599 -11.61 -0.53 -9.94
CA ALA A 599 -10.83 0.13 -10.98
C ALA A 599 -11.16 -0.42 -12.37
N SER A 600 -10.87 0.38 -13.41
CA SER A 600 -11.04 -0.03 -14.81
C SER A 600 -10.08 -1.18 -15.14
N LYS A 601 -10.60 -2.41 -15.14
CA LYS A 601 -9.85 -3.69 -15.17
C LYS A 601 -8.97 -3.96 -16.41
N GLY A 602 -8.69 -2.98 -17.27
CA GLY A 602 -7.97 -3.18 -18.54
C GLY A 602 -6.60 -2.50 -18.67
N ILE A 603 -6.40 -1.34 -18.06
CA ILE A 603 -5.32 -0.42 -18.48
C ILE A 603 -3.91 -0.84 -18.01
N GLN A 604 -3.81 -1.67 -16.95
CA GLN A 604 -2.53 -2.10 -16.33
C GLN A 604 -2.36 -3.64 -16.21
N THR A 605 -3.09 -4.40 -17.02
CA THR A 605 -3.13 -5.87 -16.93
C THR A 605 -1.81 -6.56 -17.26
N GLY A 606 -1.06 -6.06 -18.25
CA GLY A 606 0.24 -6.60 -18.64
C GLY A 606 1.30 -6.39 -17.57
N ARG A 607 1.33 -5.18 -16.99
CA ARG A 607 2.24 -4.82 -15.89
C ARG A 607 1.97 -5.63 -14.64
N VAL A 608 0.71 -5.75 -14.24
CA VAL A 608 0.30 -6.63 -13.14
C VAL A 608 0.73 -8.08 -13.42
N GLY A 609 0.58 -8.55 -14.67
CA GLY A 609 1.06 -9.87 -15.08
C GLY A 609 2.58 -10.05 -14.90
N VAL A 610 3.38 -9.06 -15.30
CA VAL A 610 4.84 -9.07 -15.09
C VAL A 610 5.19 -9.07 -13.60
N ILE A 611 4.49 -8.30 -12.77
CA ILE A 611 4.68 -8.30 -11.31
C ILE A 611 4.41 -9.69 -10.71
N HIS A 612 3.32 -10.34 -11.11
CA HIS A 612 3.03 -11.72 -10.72
C HIS A 612 4.17 -12.67 -11.11
N GLU A 613 4.72 -12.53 -12.32
CA GLU A 613 5.84 -13.36 -12.77
C GLU A 613 7.12 -13.11 -11.97
N MET A 614 7.48 -11.85 -11.71
CA MET A 614 8.67 -11.51 -10.92
C MET A 614 8.56 -12.03 -9.48
N VAL A 615 7.40 -11.86 -8.85
CA VAL A 615 7.12 -12.34 -7.49
C VAL A 615 7.14 -13.87 -7.43
N ARG A 616 6.52 -14.55 -8.40
CA ARG A 616 6.61 -16.02 -8.52
C ARG A 616 8.05 -16.47 -8.65
N ASP A 617 8.78 -15.88 -9.59
CA ASP A 617 10.16 -16.28 -9.88
C ASP A 617 11.07 -16.03 -8.67
N TRP A 618 10.83 -14.96 -7.90
CA TRP A 618 11.55 -14.71 -6.65
C TRP A 618 11.35 -15.83 -5.63
N PHE A 619 10.11 -16.29 -5.38
CA PHE A 619 9.84 -17.42 -4.47
C PHE A 619 10.36 -18.77 -5.00
N VAL A 620 10.59 -18.90 -6.30
CA VAL A 620 11.18 -20.09 -6.92
C VAL A 620 12.70 -20.08 -6.80
N ASP A 621 13.33 -18.92 -7.02
CA ASP A 621 14.79 -18.81 -7.11
C ASP A 621 15.45 -18.52 -5.76
N ASN A 622 14.75 -17.89 -4.82
CA ASN A 622 15.27 -17.53 -3.51
C ASN A 622 14.63 -18.38 -2.40
N THR A 623 15.20 -18.31 -1.21
CA THR A 623 14.65 -18.94 0.00
C THR A 623 14.20 -17.84 0.94
N LEU A 624 13.01 -17.99 1.53
CA LEU A 624 12.55 -17.07 2.54
C LEU A 624 13.45 -17.22 3.79
N SER A 625 14.15 -16.14 4.18
CA SER A 625 15.16 -16.18 5.24
C SER A 625 14.61 -16.01 6.66
N ILE A 626 13.28 -15.87 6.81
CA ILE A 626 12.64 -15.57 8.09
C ILE A 626 12.11 -16.81 8.79
N SER A 627 12.24 -16.81 10.10
CA SER A 627 11.64 -17.77 11.03
C SER A 627 10.31 -17.22 11.57
N TYR A 628 9.83 -17.79 12.68
CA TYR A 628 8.70 -17.29 13.46
C TYR A 628 9.17 -16.29 14.52
N GLN A 629 8.39 -15.25 14.75
CA GLN A 629 8.67 -14.25 15.79
C GLN A 629 8.24 -14.73 17.19
N SER A 630 7.31 -15.69 17.24
CA SER A 630 6.85 -16.32 18.48
C SER A 630 6.35 -17.74 18.24
N GLU A 631 6.29 -18.58 19.29
CA GLU A 631 5.66 -19.90 19.19
C GLU A 631 4.17 -19.79 18.84
N THR A 632 3.45 -18.78 19.33
CA THR A 632 2.04 -18.54 18.97
C THR A 632 1.86 -18.33 17.47
N GLU A 633 2.74 -17.53 16.88
CA GLU A 633 2.76 -17.35 15.42
C GLU A 633 3.05 -18.67 14.70
N ARG A 634 4.03 -19.43 15.20
CA ARG A 634 4.40 -20.75 14.66
C ARG A 634 3.22 -21.72 14.71
N TYR A 635 2.55 -21.89 15.84
CA TYR A 635 1.41 -22.80 15.97
C TYR A 635 0.24 -22.37 15.07
N THR A 636 -0.04 -21.06 14.98
CA THR A 636 -1.06 -20.53 14.06
C THR A 636 -0.71 -20.84 12.60
N ALA A 637 0.57 -20.70 12.24
CA ALA A 637 1.06 -21.04 10.91
C ALA A 637 1.03 -22.55 10.65
N GLN A 638 1.28 -23.36 11.66
CA GLN A 638 1.20 -24.82 11.60
C GLN A 638 -0.21 -25.32 11.32
N ASP A 639 -1.22 -24.77 11.99
CA ASP A 639 -2.62 -25.10 11.73
C ASP A 639 -3.02 -24.76 10.29
N LYS A 640 -2.62 -23.57 9.81
CA LYS A 640 -2.87 -23.13 8.42
C LYS A 640 -2.12 -24.00 7.40
N GLY A 641 -0.85 -24.30 7.67
CA GLY A 641 -0.01 -25.15 6.84
C GLY A 641 -0.59 -26.56 6.73
N LYS A 642 -1.04 -27.12 7.84
CA LYS A 642 -1.71 -28.43 7.88
C LYS A 642 -3.03 -28.45 7.12
N ASP A 643 -3.88 -27.43 7.29
CA ASP A 643 -5.12 -27.32 6.51
C ASP A 643 -4.84 -27.25 4.99
N ALA A 644 -3.79 -26.52 4.58
CA ALA A 644 -3.35 -26.48 3.19
C ALA A 644 -2.84 -27.84 2.70
N MET A 645 -2.04 -28.54 3.50
CA MET A 645 -1.57 -29.91 3.21
C MET A 645 -2.74 -30.88 3.06
N ASP A 646 -3.70 -30.87 3.98
CA ASP A 646 -4.90 -31.74 3.95
C ASP A 646 -5.74 -31.49 2.68
N LYS A 647 -5.90 -30.23 2.28
CA LYS A 647 -6.61 -29.86 1.03
C LYS A 647 -5.85 -30.34 -0.21
N ILE A 648 -4.52 -30.25 -0.22
CA ILE A 648 -3.69 -30.81 -1.28
C ILE A 648 -3.88 -32.33 -1.33
N MET A 649 -3.82 -33.02 -0.19
CA MET A 649 -3.97 -34.48 -0.09
C MET A 649 -5.33 -34.97 -0.62
N LYS A 650 -6.41 -34.21 -0.36
CA LYS A 650 -7.77 -34.52 -0.86
C LYS A 650 -8.00 -34.20 -2.33
N SER A 651 -7.10 -33.45 -2.99
CA SER A 651 -7.30 -33.02 -4.39
C SER A 651 -6.99 -34.13 -5.40
N ASP A 652 -7.91 -34.46 -6.31
CA ASP A 652 -7.68 -35.49 -7.34
C ASP A 652 -6.76 -35.06 -8.49
N VAL A 653 -6.21 -33.83 -8.43
CA VAL A 653 -5.43 -33.24 -9.51
C VAL A 653 -4.06 -33.90 -9.62
N SER A 654 -3.81 -34.56 -10.76
CA SER A 654 -2.57 -35.30 -11.04
C SER A 654 -1.29 -34.46 -10.92
N ARG A 655 -1.38 -33.16 -11.21
CA ARG A 655 -0.26 -32.21 -11.11
C ARG A 655 0.25 -32.02 -9.67
N LEU A 656 -0.56 -32.31 -8.65
CA LEU A 656 -0.18 -32.23 -7.24
C LEU A 656 0.48 -33.51 -6.71
N LYS A 657 0.51 -34.62 -7.48
CA LYS A 657 1.10 -35.90 -7.05
C LYS A 657 2.53 -35.79 -6.48
N PRO A 658 3.46 -35.01 -7.06
CA PRO A 658 4.79 -34.87 -6.49
C PRO A 658 4.78 -34.21 -5.10
N VAL A 659 3.93 -33.20 -4.90
CA VAL A 659 3.78 -32.50 -3.62
C VAL A 659 3.16 -33.43 -2.58
N LYS A 660 2.08 -34.14 -2.94
CA LYS A 660 1.41 -35.13 -2.07
C LYS A 660 2.39 -36.17 -1.54
N LYS A 661 3.24 -36.73 -2.41
CA LYS A 661 4.22 -37.74 -2.04
C LYS A 661 5.18 -37.25 -0.94
N GLU A 662 5.64 -36.00 -1.02
CA GLU A 662 6.56 -35.45 -0.02
C GLU A 662 5.83 -35.04 1.26
N ILE A 663 4.56 -34.59 1.19
CA ILE A 663 3.70 -34.40 2.38
C ILE A 663 3.52 -35.71 3.15
N GLU A 664 3.17 -36.81 2.46
CA GLU A 664 2.99 -38.13 3.10
C GLU A 664 4.26 -38.63 3.81
N LYS A 665 5.43 -38.34 3.24
CA LYS A 665 6.71 -38.70 3.87
C LYS A 665 6.96 -37.87 5.13
N LEU A 666 6.75 -36.55 5.04
CA LEU A 666 6.90 -35.66 6.18
C LEU A 666 5.96 -36.05 7.33
N ASP A 667 4.69 -36.34 7.03
CA ASP A 667 3.71 -36.78 8.02
C ASP A 667 4.10 -38.10 8.71
N LYS A 668 4.64 -39.07 7.94
CA LYS A 668 5.16 -40.33 8.50
C LYS A 668 6.34 -40.07 9.44
N LEU A 669 7.29 -39.23 9.04
CA LEU A 669 8.45 -38.89 9.86
C LEU A 669 8.04 -38.20 11.15
N MET A 670 7.18 -37.17 11.07
CA MET A 670 6.64 -36.49 12.24
C MET A 670 5.88 -37.43 13.18
N SER A 671 5.15 -38.40 12.64
CA SER A 671 4.41 -39.40 13.44
C SER A 671 5.31 -40.45 14.07
N SER A 672 6.45 -40.76 13.45
CA SER A 672 7.42 -41.77 13.93
C SER A 672 8.40 -41.24 14.97
N GLY A 673 8.40 -39.93 15.25
CA GLY A 673 9.38 -39.30 16.13
C GLY A 673 10.77 -39.22 15.50
N ALA A 674 10.84 -38.99 14.18
CA ALA A 674 12.09 -38.82 13.46
C ALA A 674 12.94 -37.68 14.05
N SER A 675 14.25 -37.76 13.82
CA SER A 675 15.20 -36.72 14.22
C SER A 675 14.93 -35.39 13.53
N LYS A 676 15.45 -34.31 14.12
CA LYS A 676 15.37 -32.96 13.57
C LYS A 676 15.97 -32.91 12.16
N GLU A 677 17.10 -33.58 11.96
CA GLU A 677 17.84 -33.64 10.70
C GLU A 677 17.02 -34.33 9.59
N GLU A 678 16.36 -35.43 9.91
CA GLU A 678 15.46 -36.15 8.98
C GLU A 678 14.25 -35.29 8.60
N ILE A 679 13.67 -34.54 9.55
CA ILE A 679 12.57 -33.60 9.29
C ILE A 679 13.04 -32.45 8.38
N MET A 680 14.22 -31.89 8.64
CA MET A 680 14.80 -30.83 7.80
C MET A 680 15.11 -31.32 6.37
N GLU A 681 15.57 -32.56 6.21
CA GLU A 681 15.77 -33.16 4.89
C GLU A 681 14.44 -33.35 4.15
N ALA A 682 13.40 -33.86 4.83
CA ALA A 682 12.06 -34.00 4.27
C ALA A 682 11.45 -32.64 3.89
N ASN A 683 11.62 -31.62 4.74
CA ASN A 683 11.22 -30.24 4.45
C ASN A 683 11.94 -29.70 3.21
N SER A 684 13.25 -29.93 3.08
CA SER A 684 14.04 -29.50 1.92
C SER A 684 13.54 -30.14 0.62
N ASN A 685 13.17 -31.43 0.67
CA ASN A 685 12.56 -32.13 -0.45
C ASN A 685 11.17 -31.58 -0.80
N LEU A 686 10.33 -31.32 0.21
CA LEU A 686 9.01 -30.72 0.04
C LEU A 686 9.12 -29.30 -0.58
N ILE A 687 10.04 -28.47 -0.08
CA ILE A 687 10.34 -27.14 -0.62
C ILE A 687 10.71 -27.25 -2.11
N LYS A 688 11.60 -28.18 -2.47
CA LYS A 688 12.04 -28.39 -3.85
C LYS A 688 10.87 -28.74 -4.78
N VAL A 689 9.97 -29.65 -4.38
CA VAL A 689 8.81 -30.03 -5.22
C VAL A 689 7.76 -28.91 -5.29
N CYS A 690 7.57 -28.15 -4.21
CA CYS A 690 6.69 -26.99 -4.19
C CYS A 690 7.22 -25.88 -5.13
N LYS A 691 8.52 -25.52 -5.05
CA LYS A 691 9.15 -24.56 -5.97
C LYS A 691 9.03 -25.00 -7.43
N ALA A 692 9.23 -26.29 -7.70
CA ALA A 692 9.04 -26.84 -9.05
C ALA A 692 7.59 -26.73 -9.53
N TYR A 693 6.59 -26.90 -8.65
CA TYR A 693 5.19 -26.70 -9.00
C TYR A 693 4.88 -25.23 -9.28
N VAL A 694 5.28 -24.34 -8.37
CA VAL A 694 5.12 -22.88 -8.44
C VAL A 694 5.73 -22.36 -9.74
N GLY A 695 6.99 -22.72 -10.05
CA GLY A 695 7.69 -22.27 -11.25
C GLY A 695 7.11 -22.78 -12.58
N LYS A 696 6.41 -23.92 -12.58
CA LYS A 696 5.69 -24.43 -13.77
C LYS A 696 4.30 -23.80 -13.93
N THR A 697 3.81 -23.05 -12.96
CA THR A 697 2.44 -22.50 -12.98
C THR A 697 2.43 -21.16 -13.71
N LYS A 698 1.56 -21.05 -14.71
CA LYS A 698 1.33 -19.80 -15.42
C LYS A 698 0.63 -18.81 -14.49
N VAL A 699 1.11 -17.58 -14.48
CA VAL A 699 0.57 -16.49 -13.67
C VAL A 699 0.28 -15.27 -14.56
N PRO A 700 -0.69 -14.40 -14.22
CA PRO A 700 -1.66 -14.58 -13.14
C PRO A 700 -2.57 -15.78 -13.45
N CYS A 701 -2.85 -16.57 -12.42
CA CYS A 701 -3.75 -17.72 -12.49
C CYS A 701 -5.12 -17.29 -11.97
N THR A 702 -6.18 -17.95 -12.45
CA THR A 702 -7.55 -17.71 -11.99
C THR A 702 -8.24 -19.03 -11.63
N GLY A 703 -9.31 -18.93 -10.84
CA GLY A 703 -10.18 -20.05 -10.50
C GLY A 703 -9.43 -21.20 -9.82
N ASP A 704 -9.62 -22.42 -10.33
CA ASP A 704 -9.05 -23.63 -9.75
C ASP A 704 -7.51 -23.68 -9.83
N SER A 705 -6.90 -23.05 -10.85
CA SER A 705 -5.44 -22.94 -10.90
C SER A 705 -4.90 -22.01 -9.83
N GLU A 706 -5.60 -20.92 -9.54
CA GLU A 706 -5.25 -19.97 -8.49
C GLU A 706 -5.38 -20.60 -7.10
N TYR A 707 -6.49 -21.29 -6.86
CA TYR A 707 -6.72 -22.01 -5.62
C TYR A 707 -5.57 -22.97 -5.28
N ARG A 708 -5.15 -23.81 -6.24
CA ARG A 708 -4.03 -24.73 -6.02
C ARG A 708 -2.69 -24.03 -5.86
N MET A 709 -2.45 -22.98 -6.65
CA MET A 709 -1.23 -22.18 -6.53
C MET A 709 -1.11 -21.59 -5.12
N ASN A 710 -2.22 -21.10 -4.57
CA ASN A 710 -2.27 -20.57 -3.21
C ASN A 710 -1.97 -21.66 -2.18
N LEU A 711 -2.60 -22.83 -2.29
CA LEU A 711 -2.32 -23.95 -1.38
C LEU A 711 -0.84 -24.37 -1.40
N VAL A 712 -0.25 -24.56 -2.59
CA VAL A 712 1.15 -24.98 -2.71
C VAL A 712 2.09 -23.87 -2.23
N SER A 713 1.76 -22.60 -2.50
CA SER A 713 2.53 -21.47 -1.97
C SER A 713 2.47 -21.39 -0.45
N ASP A 714 1.31 -21.64 0.17
CA ASP A 714 1.16 -21.61 1.62
C ASP A 714 1.98 -22.73 2.28
N VAL A 715 1.95 -23.94 1.69
CA VAL A 715 2.80 -25.06 2.14
C VAL A 715 4.28 -24.75 1.95
N LEU A 716 4.68 -24.17 0.82
CA LEU A 716 6.06 -23.76 0.58
C LEU A 716 6.56 -22.81 1.67
N THR A 717 5.85 -21.70 1.90
CA THR A 717 6.21 -20.70 2.89
C THR A 717 6.23 -21.28 4.30
N PHE A 718 5.21 -22.06 4.68
CA PHE A 718 5.17 -22.72 5.98
C PHE A 718 6.40 -23.61 6.18
N THR A 719 6.73 -24.44 5.18
CA THR A 719 7.84 -25.38 5.26
C THR A 719 9.20 -24.66 5.32
N GLU A 720 9.39 -23.56 4.56
CA GLU A 720 10.61 -22.75 4.65
C GLU A 720 10.79 -22.12 6.04
N ARG A 721 9.72 -21.54 6.60
CA ARG A 721 9.76 -20.94 7.94
C ARG A 721 10.00 -21.98 9.03
N GLU A 722 9.36 -23.14 8.95
CA GLU A 722 9.59 -24.25 9.88
C GLU A 722 11.02 -24.76 9.78
N ASN A 723 11.59 -24.85 8.58
CA ASN A 723 12.99 -25.25 8.42
C ASN A 723 13.95 -24.22 9.03
N ASN A 724 13.70 -22.92 8.86
CA ASN A 724 14.47 -21.85 9.50
C ASN A 724 14.34 -21.88 11.03
N TYR A 725 13.13 -22.15 11.54
CA TYR A 725 12.89 -22.31 12.98
C TYR A 725 13.64 -23.52 13.55
N LEU A 726 13.61 -24.65 12.85
CA LEU A 726 14.40 -25.80 13.26
C LEU A 726 15.89 -25.43 13.25
N GLU A 727 16.39 -24.78 12.20
CA GLU A 727 17.81 -24.41 12.11
C GLU A 727 18.26 -23.43 13.21
N ARG A 728 17.50 -22.36 13.45
CA ARG A 728 17.97 -21.17 14.21
C ARG A 728 17.08 -20.76 15.39
N GLY A 729 15.90 -21.36 15.55
CA GLY A 729 14.91 -20.97 16.55
C GLY A 729 14.04 -19.78 16.13
N LEU A 730 13.48 -19.06 17.11
CA LEU A 730 12.66 -17.87 16.87
C LEU A 730 13.51 -16.67 16.42
N ASP A 731 12.99 -15.90 15.47
CA ASP A 731 13.49 -14.57 15.15
C ASP A 731 13.03 -13.60 16.24
N LYS A 732 13.88 -13.36 17.24
CA LYS A 732 13.57 -12.41 18.31
C LYS A 732 13.40 -11.02 17.71
N LYS A 733 12.15 -10.53 17.66
CA LYS A 733 11.88 -9.14 17.28
C LYS A 733 12.53 -8.21 18.30
N LYS A 734 13.04 -7.07 17.84
CA LYS A 734 13.46 -5.99 18.73
C LYS A 734 12.17 -5.38 19.30
N ASP A 735 11.69 -5.91 20.43
CA ASP A 735 10.51 -5.36 21.09
C ASP A 735 10.79 -3.90 21.42
N MET A 736 10.12 -2.99 20.71
CA MET A 736 10.14 -1.58 21.02
C MET A 736 9.22 -1.38 22.21
N THR A 737 9.76 -1.55 23.42
CA THR A 737 9.05 -1.21 24.65
C THR A 737 8.85 0.30 24.70
N ARG A 738 7.69 0.76 24.27
CA ARG A 738 7.30 2.17 24.25
C ARG A 738 6.31 2.50 25.36
N GLU A 739 6.47 3.65 25.97
CA GLU A 739 5.59 4.09 27.06
C GLU A 739 4.15 4.31 26.54
N GLY A 740 3.16 3.80 27.27
CA GLY A 740 1.75 3.82 26.86
C GLY A 740 1.38 2.95 25.65
N SER A 741 2.31 2.20 25.05
CA SER A 741 2.04 1.34 23.88
C SER A 741 0.99 0.27 24.17
N LEU A 742 1.06 -0.36 25.35
CA LEU A 742 0.11 -1.38 25.78
C LEU A 742 -1.31 -0.81 25.90
N ASP A 743 -1.45 0.41 26.42
CA ASP A 743 -2.74 1.08 26.54
C ASP A 743 -3.35 1.41 25.18
N ARG A 744 -2.53 1.88 24.25
CA ARG A 744 -2.95 2.14 22.86
C ARG A 744 -3.29 0.84 22.12
N GLN A 745 -2.57 -0.25 22.35
CA GLN A 745 -2.91 -1.58 21.83
C GLN A 745 -4.27 -2.05 22.37
N ILE A 746 -4.51 -1.95 23.68
CA ILE A 746 -5.80 -2.30 24.30
C ILE A 746 -6.93 -1.44 23.72
N ALA A 747 -6.74 -0.13 23.58
CA ALA A 747 -7.74 0.77 23.00
C ALA A 747 -8.09 0.39 21.55
N ARG A 748 -7.08 0.08 20.73
CA ARG A 748 -7.28 -0.38 19.33
C ARG A 748 -8.02 -1.71 19.26
N GLU A 749 -7.62 -2.68 20.08
CA GLU A 749 -8.30 -3.98 20.12
C GLU A 749 -9.75 -3.87 20.61
N ASN A 750 -10.05 -2.96 21.54
CA ASN A 750 -11.43 -2.67 21.94
C ASN A 750 -12.25 -2.05 20.79
N LYS A 751 -11.68 -1.10 20.04
CA LYS A 751 -12.33 -0.50 18.86
C LYS A 751 -12.62 -1.56 17.78
N ARG A 752 -11.65 -2.43 17.53
CA ARG A 752 -11.75 -3.59 16.64
C ARG A 752 -12.86 -4.54 17.08
N LEU A 753 -12.87 -4.93 18.34
CA LEU A 753 -13.91 -5.79 18.91
C LEU A 753 -15.31 -5.17 18.78
N ALA A 754 -15.44 -3.86 19.01
CA ALA A 754 -16.71 -3.15 18.83
C ALA A 754 -17.20 -3.22 17.38
N ASN A 755 -16.30 -3.00 16.41
CA ASN A 755 -16.63 -3.13 14.99
C ASN A 755 -17.07 -4.56 14.61
N ASP A 756 -16.44 -5.60 15.14
CA ASP A 756 -16.86 -6.98 14.86
C ASP A 756 -18.23 -7.31 15.46
N LYS A 757 -18.53 -6.76 16.65
CA LYS A 757 -19.85 -6.87 17.27
C LYS A 757 -20.93 -6.16 16.44
N ASP A 758 -20.62 -5.00 15.85
CA ASP A 758 -21.52 -4.32 14.91
C ASP A 758 -21.77 -5.15 13.66
N ILE A 759 -20.73 -5.76 13.07
CA ILE A 759 -20.86 -6.66 11.92
C ILE A 759 -21.78 -7.84 12.28
N LYS A 760 -21.59 -8.44 13.47
CA LYS A 760 -22.47 -9.50 13.97
C LYS A 760 -23.92 -9.01 14.12
N ALA A 761 -24.14 -7.80 14.64
CA ALA A 761 -25.48 -7.22 14.75
C ALA A 761 -26.13 -7.04 13.37
N MET A 762 -25.40 -6.49 12.39
CA MET A 762 -25.88 -6.35 11.00
C MET A 762 -26.26 -7.69 10.36
N MET A 763 -25.49 -8.75 10.63
CA MET A 763 -25.81 -10.11 10.16
C MET A 763 -27.13 -10.61 10.75
N ASN A 764 -27.35 -10.39 12.05
CA ASN A 764 -28.59 -10.77 12.73
C ASN A 764 -29.78 -9.96 12.23
N ASP A 765 -29.62 -8.65 12.03
CA ASP A 765 -30.66 -7.76 11.52
C ASP A 765 -31.09 -8.15 10.11
N ALA A 766 -30.13 -8.50 9.24
CA ALA A 766 -30.42 -8.99 7.90
C ALA A 766 -31.17 -10.34 7.93
N ALA A 767 -30.77 -11.26 8.82
CA ALA A 767 -31.45 -12.53 9.01
C ALA A 767 -32.92 -12.32 9.46
N ASP A 768 -33.14 -11.41 10.40
CA ASP A 768 -34.47 -11.07 10.91
C ASP A 768 -35.34 -10.37 9.85
N ALA A 769 -34.77 -9.42 9.09
CA ALA A 769 -35.44 -8.77 7.98
C ALA A 769 -35.89 -9.79 6.91
N CYS A 770 -35.05 -10.80 6.62
CA CYS A 770 -35.42 -11.89 5.72
C CYS A 770 -36.57 -12.73 6.29
N LYS A 771 -36.55 -13.08 7.59
CA LYS A 771 -37.64 -13.85 8.25
C LYS A 771 -38.98 -13.10 8.18
N LYS A 772 -38.97 -11.82 8.55
CA LYS A 772 -40.15 -10.94 8.49
C LYS A 772 -40.69 -10.80 7.07
N SER A 773 -39.80 -10.68 6.08
CA SER A 773 -40.19 -10.61 4.67
C SER A 773 -40.80 -11.92 4.18
N ILE A 774 -40.25 -13.08 4.57
CA ILE A 774 -40.84 -14.39 4.25
C ILE A 774 -42.24 -14.51 4.85
N GLU A 775 -42.41 -14.12 6.12
CA GLU A 775 -43.69 -14.18 6.81
C GLU A 775 -44.74 -13.30 6.09
N ALA A 776 -44.40 -12.04 5.79
CA ALA A 776 -45.29 -11.13 5.07
C ALA A 776 -45.63 -11.65 3.65
N LEU A 777 -44.64 -12.14 2.91
CA LEU A 777 -44.85 -12.65 1.56
C LEU A 777 -45.63 -13.97 1.54
N SER A 778 -45.56 -14.77 2.60
CA SER A 778 -46.33 -16.02 2.71
C SER A 778 -47.85 -15.78 2.75
N GLN A 779 -48.29 -14.60 3.19
CA GLN A 779 -49.70 -14.21 3.20
C GLN A 779 -50.24 -13.91 1.80
N THR A 780 -49.35 -13.57 0.86
CA THR A 780 -49.70 -13.28 -0.55
C THR A 780 -49.86 -14.53 -1.42
N ARG A 781 -49.79 -15.74 -0.84
CA ARG A 781 -49.75 -17.03 -1.56
C ARG A 781 -51.14 -17.68 -1.78
N LYS A 782 -52.25 -16.96 -1.55
CA LYS A 782 -53.59 -17.54 -1.60
C LYS A 782 -54.08 -17.72 -3.06
N GLY A 783 -53.95 -18.94 -3.59
CA GLY A 783 -54.76 -19.43 -4.71
C GLY A 783 -54.19 -19.35 -6.14
N ASN A 784 -52.96 -18.87 -6.36
CA ASN A 784 -52.36 -18.74 -7.71
C ASN A 784 -50.99 -19.43 -7.83
N SER A 785 -50.63 -19.86 -9.04
CA SER A 785 -49.28 -20.33 -9.36
C SER A 785 -48.27 -19.17 -9.23
N ASN A 786 -47.14 -19.42 -8.56
CA ASN A 786 -46.10 -18.41 -8.41
C ASN A 786 -45.22 -18.35 -9.65
N SER A 787 -44.71 -17.16 -9.98
CA SER A 787 -43.69 -16.99 -11.01
C SER A 787 -42.37 -17.61 -10.55
N VAL A 788 -41.52 -17.99 -11.51
CA VAL A 788 -40.19 -18.55 -11.24
C VAL A 788 -39.35 -17.53 -10.46
N GLU A 789 -39.48 -16.25 -10.79
CA GLU A 789 -38.81 -15.13 -10.14
C GLU A 789 -39.24 -14.99 -8.67
N TYR A 790 -40.52 -15.20 -8.37
CA TYR A 790 -41.01 -15.18 -6.98
C TYR A 790 -40.41 -16.32 -6.15
N GLU A 791 -40.35 -17.53 -6.69
CA GLU A 791 -39.75 -18.67 -5.99
C GLU A 791 -38.25 -18.48 -5.78
N GLN A 792 -37.54 -17.94 -6.79
CA GLN A 792 -36.13 -17.53 -6.65
C GLN A 792 -35.96 -16.48 -5.56
N PHE A 793 -36.84 -15.48 -5.52
CA PHE A 793 -36.84 -14.43 -4.52
C PHE A 793 -37.06 -14.97 -3.09
N ILE A 794 -38.08 -15.80 -2.88
CA ILE A 794 -38.35 -16.46 -1.60
C ILE A 794 -37.19 -17.38 -1.17
N ASN A 795 -36.60 -18.13 -2.11
CA ASN A 795 -35.47 -19.00 -1.79
C ASN A 795 -34.23 -18.20 -1.38
N ALA A 796 -33.95 -17.07 -2.03
CA ALA A 796 -32.88 -16.18 -1.60
C ALA A 796 -33.11 -15.63 -0.19
N LEU A 797 -34.35 -15.26 0.15
CA LEU A 797 -34.71 -14.83 1.51
C LEU A 797 -34.59 -15.96 2.53
N LYS A 798 -34.96 -17.20 2.18
CA LYS A 798 -34.76 -18.36 3.06
C LYS A 798 -33.30 -18.63 3.33
N VAL A 799 -32.42 -18.46 2.34
CA VAL A 799 -30.98 -18.52 2.56
C VAL A 799 -30.53 -17.35 3.45
N GLY A 800 -31.04 -16.15 3.20
CA GLY A 800 -30.82 -14.95 4.03
C GLY A 800 -31.18 -15.15 5.50
N SER A 801 -32.30 -15.80 5.80
CA SER A 801 -32.74 -16.07 7.18
C SER A 801 -31.88 -17.09 7.93
N THR A 802 -30.97 -17.79 7.23
CA THR A 802 -29.97 -18.68 7.85
C THR A 802 -28.69 -17.96 8.26
N LEU A 803 -28.53 -16.68 7.91
CA LEU A 803 -27.45 -15.85 8.44
C LEU A 803 -27.49 -15.93 9.96
N SER A 804 -26.35 -16.30 10.53
CA SER A 804 -26.23 -16.61 11.96
C SER A 804 -24.82 -16.32 12.44
N GLN A 805 -24.61 -16.52 13.73
CA GLN A 805 -23.33 -16.32 14.40
C GLN A 805 -22.18 -17.20 13.82
N ASN A 806 -22.52 -18.28 13.09
CA ASN A 806 -21.56 -19.13 12.38
C ASN A 806 -21.27 -18.67 10.94
N SER A 807 -21.91 -17.61 10.45
CA SER A 807 -21.69 -17.08 9.11
C SER A 807 -20.41 -16.24 9.05
N SER A 808 -19.72 -16.33 7.93
CA SER A 808 -18.58 -15.47 7.61
C SER A 808 -19.03 -14.17 6.92
N ILE A 809 -18.14 -13.18 6.85
CA ILE A 809 -18.42 -11.93 6.10
C ILE A 809 -18.61 -12.25 4.61
N GLU A 810 -17.83 -13.19 4.06
CA GLU A 810 -18.00 -13.65 2.68
C GLU A 810 -19.38 -14.29 2.45
N ASP A 811 -19.85 -15.12 3.40
CA ASP A 811 -21.20 -15.70 3.32
C ASP A 811 -22.26 -14.60 3.30
N TYR A 812 -22.14 -13.61 4.19
CA TYR A 812 -23.05 -12.46 4.24
C TYR A 812 -23.05 -11.70 2.91
N THR A 813 -21.89 -11.28 2.41
CA THR A 813 -21.78 -10.51 1.17
C THR A 813 -22.34 -11.30 -0.01
N ARG A 814 -22.06 -12.60 -0.11
CA ARG A 814 -22.61 -13.47 -1.16
C ARG A 814 -24.14 -13.55 -1.08
N ILE A 815 -24.67 -13.77 0.12
CA ILE A 815 -26.12 -13.90 0.36
C ILE A 815 -26.84 -12.59 0.05
N MET A 816 -26.33 -11.45 0.53
CA MET A 816 -26.93 -10.15 0.27
C MET A 816 -26.86 -9.76 -1.21
N ASN A 817 -25.76 -10.08 -1.91
CA ASN A 817 -25.69 -9.89 -3.37
C ASN A 817 -26.73 -10.75 -4.10
N ASN A 818 -26.94 -11.99 -3.68
CA ASN A 818 -27.98 -12.84 -4.26
C ASN A 818 -29.38 -12.23 -4.04
N ILE A 819 -29.69 -11.80 -2.80
CA ILE A 819 -30.96 -11.13 -2.48
C ILE A 819 -31.14 -9.86 -3.32
N LYS A 820 -30.09 -9.05 -3.49
CA LYS A 820 -30.14 -7.87 -4.37
C LYS A 820 -30.49 -8.28 -5.81
N ASN A 821 -29.72 -9.20 -6.39
CA ASN A 821 -29.87 -9.60 -7.80
C ASN A 821 -31.25 -10.21 -8.09
N VAL A 822 -31.74 -11.10 -7.22
CA VAL A 822 -33.08 -11.70 -7.41
C VAL A 822 -34.21 -10.69 -7.16
N SER A 823 -34.02 -9.73 -6.25
CA SER A 823 -34.97 -8.64 -6.04
C SER A 823 -35.03 -7.71 -7.25
N ASP A 824 -33.87 -7.28 -7.78
CA ASP A 824 -33.77 -6.45 -8.98
C ASP A 824 -34.41 -7.14 -10.19
N ASN A 825 -34.18 -8.44 -10.36
CA ASN A 825 -34.80 -9.21 -11.43
C ASN A 825 -36.33 -9.27 -11.28
N TYR A 826 -36.82 -9.47 -10.05
CA TYR A 826 -38.25 -9.44 -9.77
C TYR A 826 -38.86 -8.07 -10.10
N VAL A 827 -38.22 -6.98 -9.66
CA VAL A 827 -38.65 -5.60 -9.94
C VAL A 827 -38.68 -5.36 -11.45
N LYS A 828 -37.58 -5.63 -12.15
CA LYS A 828 -37.47 -5.44 -13.60
C LYS A 828 -38.56 -6.18 -14.39
N THR A 829 -38.91 -7.39 -13.95
CA THR A 829 -39.91 -8.22 -14.62
C THR A 829 -41.34 -7.72 -14.39
N HIS A 830 -41.61 -7.13 -13.22
CA HIS A 830 -42.98 -6.81 -12.79
C HIS A 830 -43.25 -5.29 -12.65
N GLU A 831 -42.30 -4.40 -12.91
CA GLU A 831 -42.49 -2.93 -12.87
C GLU A 831 -42.91 -2.32 -14.23
N GLY A 832 -42.88 -3.11 -15.32
CA GLY A 832 -43.16 -2.62 -16.68
C GLY A 832 -44.59 -2.10 -16.91
N LEU A 833 -44.70 -1.04 -17.73
CA LEU A 833 -45.94 -0.30 -18.07
C LEU A 833 -47.08 -1.15 -18.64
N LEU A 834 -46.79 -2.35 -19.18
CA LEU A 834 -47.77 -3.26 -19.80
C LEU A 834 -48.04 -4.55 -19.00
N ILE A 835 -47.24 -4.86 -17.98
CA ILE A 835 -47.26 -6.16 -17.24
C ILE A 835 -47.23 -5.95 -15.71
N GLY A 836 -47.42 -4.71 -15.25
CA GLY A 836 -47.42 -4.40 -13.82
C GLY A 836 -48.41 -5.26 -13.02
N PRO A 837 -48.13 -5.54 -11.73
CA PRO A 837 -48.99 -6.40 -10.94
C PRO A 837 -50.39 -5.81 -10.80
N VAL A 838 -51.36 -6.48 -11.41
CA VAL A 838 -52.78 -6.08 -11.38
C VAL A 838 -53.41 -6.43 -10.01
N SER A 839 -52.89 -7.43 -9.32
CA SER A 839 -53.36 -7.85 -7.99
C SER A 839 -52.65 -7.14 -6.84
N ASP A 840 -53.35 -6.95 -5.72
CA ASP A 840 -52.77 -6.35 -4.51
C ASP A 840 -51.65 -7.21 -3.90
N ASP A 841 -51.74 -8.54 -4.06
CA ASP A 841 -50.66 -9.47 -3.74
C ASP A 841 -49.41 -9.19 -4.59
N GLY A 842 -49.58 -9.01 -5.90
CA GLY A 842 -48.48 -8.69 -6.81
C GLY A 842 -47.83 -7.34 -6.47
N LYS A 843 -48.62 -6.31 -6.16
CA LYS A 843 -48.12 -4.99 -5.72
C LYS A 843 -47.34 -5.11 -4.41
N THR A 844 -47.84 -5.90 -3.46
CA THR A 844 -47.15 -6.17 -2.20
C THR A 844 -45.80 -6.85 -2.44
N ARG A 845 -45.76 -7.90 -3.27
CA ARG A 845 -44.53 -8.59 -3.63
C ARG A 845 -43.51 -7.66 -4.29
N LEU A 846 -43.96 -6.82 -5.23
CA LEU A 846 -43.13 -5.82 -5.91
C LEU A 846 -42.54 -4.81 -4.91
N LYS A 847 -43.36 -4.29 -3.99
CA LYS A 847 -42.92 -3.37 -2.93
C LYS A 847 -41.83 -3.99 -2.05
N TYR A 848 -42.00 -5.25 -1.63
CA TYR A 848 -40.98 -5.96 -0.85
C TYR A 848 -39.70 -6.19 -1.64
N ALA A 849 -39.78 -6.50 -2.94
CA ALA A 849 -38.61 -6.64 -3.80
C ALA A 849 -37.84 -5.31 -3.93
N GLN A 850 -38.52 -4.18 -4.15
CA GLN A 850 -37.89 -2.86 -4.19
C GLN A 850 -37.22 -2.50 -2.85
N LEU A 851 -37.90 -2.75 -1.73
CA LEU A 851 -37.37 -2.54 -0.38
C LEU A 851 -36.10 -3.37 -0.15
N LEU A 852 -36.15 -4.66 -0.48
CA LEU A 852 -35.06 -5.60 -0.23
C LEU A 852 -33.88 -5.38 -1.17
N SER A 853 -34.09 -4.95 -2.42
CA SER A 853 -33.02 -4.49 -3.30
C SER A 853 -32.26 -3.33 -2.67
N THR A 854 -32.98 -2.26 -2.29
CA THR A 854 -32.39 -1.07 -1.66
C THR A 854 -31.69 -1.40 -0.34
N TYR A 855 -32.36 -2.18 0.53
CA TYR A 855 -31.82 -2.63 1.80
C TYR A 855 -30.54 -3.46 1.59
N SER A 856 -30.55 -4.41 0.66
CA SER A 856 -29.39 -5.27 0.39
C SER A 856 -28.22 -4.45 -0.14
N TYR A 857 -28.45 -3.54 -1.07
CA TYR A 857 -27.41 -2.65 -1.60
C TYR A 857 -26.78 -1.79 -0.49
N LYS A 858 -27.60 -1.14 0.35
CA LYS A 858 -27.11 -0.33 1.47
C LYS A 858 -26.28 -1.18 2.45
N ASN A 859 -26.77 -2.37 2.80
CA ASN A 859 -26.08 -3.28 3.70
C ASN A 859 -24.77 -3.80 3.12
N ILE A 860 -24.72 -4.16 1.84
CA ILE A 860 -23.46 -4.56 1.17
C ILE A 860 -22.44 -3.43 1.25
N LYS A 861 -22.85 -2.19 1.00
CA LYS A 861 -21.97 -1.02 1.08
C LYS A 861 -21.42 -0.82 2.50
N VAL A 862 -22.30 -0.74 3.50
CA VAL A 862 -21.90 -0.53 4.90
C VAL A 862 -21.06 -1.71 5.41
N MET A 863 -21.43 -2.95 5.06
CA MET A 863 -20.66 -4.14 5.42
C MET A 863 -19.28 -4.11 4.77
N SER A 864 -19.19 -3.76 3.47
CA SER A 864 -17.91 -3.64 2.77
C SER A 864 -17.00 -2.63 3.47
N GLU A 865 -17.53 -1.48 3.91
CA GLU A 865 -16.78 -0.47 4.66
C GLU A 865 -16.32 -1.00 6.04
N LYS A 866 -17.22 -1.58 6.83
CA LYS A 866 -16.89 -2.12 8.16
C LYS A 866 -15.97 -3.34 8.11
N ALA A 867 -16.09 -4.18 7.10
CA ALA A 867 -15.31 -5.40 6.93
C ALA A 867 -13.88 -5.15 6.43
N ARG A 868 -13.52 -3.93 6.01
CA ARG A 868 -12.14 -3.61 5.57
C ARG A 868 -11.09 -3.92 6.64
N THR A 869 -11.49 -3.89 7.89
CA THR A 869 -10.64 -4.04 9.08
C THR A 869 -10.61 -5.48 9.62
N VAL A 870 -11.33 -6.40 8.97
CA VAL A 870 -11.40 -7.80 9.37
C VAL A 870 -10.49 -8.62 8.46
N GLY A 871 -9.37 -9.09 9.01
CA GLY A 871 -8.34 -9.80 8.23
C GLY A 871 -8.76 -11.19 7.75
N ASP A 872 -9.60 -11.93 8.50
CA ASP A 872 -10.12 -13.24 8.08
C ASP A 872 -11.63 -13.16 7.83
N LYS A 873 -11.99 -12.72 6.62
CA LYS A 873 -13.40 -12.59 6.17
C LYS A 873 -14.10 -13.93 5.96
N SER A 874 -13.33 -15.03 5.90
CA SER A 874 -13.81 -16.39 5.67
C SER A 874 -14.14 -17.13 6.98
N ALA A 875 -13.57 -16.70 8.11
CA ALA A 875 -13.93 -17.19 9.42
C ALA A 875 -15.33 -16.71 9.83
N SER A 876 -16.02 -17.49 10.66
CA SER A 876 -17.27 -17.05 11.26
C SER A 876 -17.03 -15.84 12.16
N ILE A 877 -17.98 -14.90 12.16
CA ILE A 877 -17.83 -13.65 12.93
C ILE A 877 -17.63 -13.92 14.43
N ASP A 878 -18.25 -14.97 14.99
CA ASP A 878 -18.04 -15.38 16.38
C ASP A 878 -16.60 -15.78 16.68
N ARG A 879 -15.97 -16.52 15.76
CA ARG A 879 -14.59 -16.95 15.92
C ARG A 879 -13.64 -15.75 15.86
N VAL A 880 -13.96 -14.76 15.03
CA VAL A 880 -13.21 -13.49 14.98
C VAL A 880 -13.34 -12.74 16.31
N ILE A 881 -14.56 -12.59 16.83
CA ILE A 881 -14.85 -11.95 18.12
C ILE A 881 -14.14 -12.66 19.28
N GLU A 882 -14.22 -13.99 19.34
CA GLU A 882 -13.56 -14.82 20.36
C GLU A 882 -12.05 -14.62 20.34
N LYS A 883 -11.44 -14.68 19.15
CA LYS A 883 -10.00 -14.43 18.99
C LYS A 883 -9.60 -13.05 19.51
N ARG A 884 -10.39 -12.01 19.24
CA ARG A 884 -10.12 -10.64 19.73
C ARG A 884 -10.32 -10.51 21.24
N ASN A 885 -11.35 -11.13 21.81
CA ASN A 885 -11.52 -11.16 23.27
C ASN A 885 -10.32 -11.81 23.97
N ASN A 886 -9.84 -12.94 23.45
CA ASN A 886 -8.67 -13.63 24.01
C ASN A 886 -7.41 -12.76 23.93
N LYS A 887 -7.21 -12.04 22.82
CA LYS A 887 -6.10 -11.08 22.66
C LYS A 887 -6.22 -9.94 23.69
N LEU A 888 -7.42 -9.37 23.86
CA LEU A 888 -7.68 -8.33 24.86
C LEU A 888 -7.44 -8.83 26.29
N GLU A 889 -7.83 -10.05 26.61
CA GLU A 889 -7.58 -10.66 27.92
C GLU A 889 -6.08 -10.79 28.18
N SER A 890 -5.30 -11.29 27.22
CA SER A 890 -3.83 -11.33 27.31
C SER A 890 -3.22 -9.93 27.51
N LEU A 891 -3.62 -8.94 26.71
CA LEU A 891 -3.11 -7.56 26.85
C LEU A 891 -3.48 -6.94 28.22
N ASN A 892 -4.70 -7.15 28.70
CA ASN A 892 -5.12 -6.66 30.02
C ASN A 892 -4.39 -7.38 31.17
N ASN A 893 -4.12 -8.68 31.04
CA ASN A 893 -3.33 -9.43 32.02
C ASN A 893 -1.89 -8.91 32.06
N ARG A 894 -1.28 -8.62 30.90
CA ARG A 894 0.03 -7.94 30.84
C ARG A 894 0.00 -6.60 31.56
N LYS A 895 -1.03 -5.78 31.34
CA LYS A 895 -1.19 -4.48 32.00
C LYS A 895 -1.31 -4.62 33.52
N LYS A 896 -2.11 -5.58 34.00
CA LYS A 896 -2.31 -5.85 35.44
C LYS A 896 -1.03 -6.30 36.14
N ASN A 897 -0.19 -7.07 35.46
CA ASN A 897 1.04 -7.59 36.04
C ASN A 897 2.16 -6.54 36.15
N GLY A 898 1.92 -5.29 35.75
CA GLY A 898 2.93 -4.21 35.80
C GLY A 898 4.12 -4.44 34.87
N ASN A 899 4.10 -5.52 34.08
CA ASN A 899 5.17 -5.90 33.17
C ASN A 899 4.95 -5.21 31.83
N THR A 900 5.63 -4.07 31.66
CA THR A 900 5.88 -3.49 30.33
C THR A 900 6.87 -4.33 29.52
N LYS A 901 7.53 -5.32 30.15
CA LYS A 901 8.39 -6.33 29.53
C LYS A 901 7.95 -7.71 29.97
N LEU A 902 7.74 -8.62 29.02
CA LEU A 902 7.57 -10.03 29.35
C LEU A 902 8.91 -10.58 29.82
N THR A 903 8.89 -11.26 30.96
CA THR A 903 9.98 -12.17 31.32
C THR A 903 9.96 -13.40 30.40
N GLU A 904 11.12 -14.01 30.15
CA GLU A 904 11.20 -15.23 29.33
C GLU A 904 10.29 -16.35 29.88
N SER A 905 10.08 -16.40 31.20
CA SER A 905 9.11 -17.29 31.86
C SER A 905 7.64 -16.98 31.55
N GLU A 906 7.26 -15.71 31.42
CA GLU A 906 5.88 -15.33 31.06
C GLU A 906 5.61 -15.58 29.58
N ILE A 907 6.61 -15.37 28.72
CA ILE A 907 6.54 -15.75 27.30
C ILE A 907 6.28 -17.25 27.20
N VAL A 908 7.08 -18.07 27.90
CA VAL A 908 6.90 -19.53 27.92
C VAL A 908 5.51 -19.90 28.44
N LYS A 909 5.01 -19.24 29.49
CA LYS A 909 3.68 -19.50 30.04
C LYS A 909 2.55 -19.15 29.06
N GLU A 910 2.58 -17.97 28.43
CA GLU A 910 1.58 -17.57 27.42
C GLU A 910 1.60 -18.53 26.22
N GLN A 911 2.79 -18.91 25.74
CA GLN A 911 2.95 -19.85 24.62
C GLN A 911 2.36 -21.23 24.94
N LEU A 912 2.50 -21.65 26.19
CA LEU A 912 2.04 -22.93 26.68
C LEU A 912 0.53 -22.96 26.91
N GLU A 913 -0.04 -21.90 27.46
CA GLU A 913 -1.50 -21.70 27.59
C GLU A 913 -2.17 -21.67 26.21
N GLU A 914 -1.57 -20.98 25.24
CA GLU A 914 -2.06 -20.95 23.85
C GLU A 914 -1.97 -22.34 23.18
N LYS A 915 -0.87 -23.08 23.38
CA LYS A 915 -0.72 -24.46 22.88
C LYS A 915 -1.80 -25.39 23.45
N ILE A 916 -2.10 -25.27 24.74
CA ILE A 916 -3.19 -26.01 25.39
C ILE A 916 -4.54 -25.62 24.76
N ARG A 917 -4.77 -24.34 24.50
CA ARG A 917 -6.02 -23.87 23.86
C ARG A 917 -6.18 -24.41 22.44
N ILE A 918 -5.13 -24.37 21.63
CA ILE A 918 -5.15 -24.88 20.24
C ILE A 918 -5.47 -26.37 20.22
N GLU A 919 -4.84 -27.17 21.08
CA GLU A 919 -5.13 -28.60 21.16
C GLU A 919 -6.54 -28.89 21.71
N ALA A 920 -7.05 -28.05 22.63
CA ALA A 920 -8.44 -28.12 23.07
C ALA A 920 -9.43 -27.83 21.92
N ASP A 921 -9.19 -26.77 21.14
CA ASP A 921 -9.99 -26.42 19.96
C ASP A 921 -9.94 -27.51 18.90
N ARG A 922 -8.77 -28.10 18.66
CA ARG A 922 -8.59 -29.22 17.73
C ARG A 922 -9.39 -30.44 18.17
N TYR A 923 -9.34 -30.78 19.45
CA TYR A 923 -10.13 -31.86 20.03
C TYR A 923 -11.64 -31.57 19.90
N ASP A 924 -12.08 -30.36 20.20
CA ASP A 924 -13.50 -29.99 20.16
C ASP A 924 -14.03 -29.96 18.71
N ARG A 925 -13.20 -29.56 17.74
CA ARG A 925 -13.52 -29.62 16.30
C ARG A 925 -13.70 -31.07 15.83
N MET A 926 -12.81 -31.97 16.22
CA MET A 926 -12.95 -33.40 15.91
C MET A 926 -14.17 -34.03 16.58
N ARG A 927 -14.47 -33.61 17.81
CA ARG A 927 -15.70 -34.01 18.52
C ARG A 927 -16.97 -33.56 17.79
N ARG A 928 -17.02 -32.33 17.24
CA ARG A 928 -18.17 -31.82 16.48
C ARG A 928 -18.34 -32.50 15.12
N LEU A 929 -17.25 -32.91 14.46
CA LEU A 929 -17.33 -33.68 13.21
C LEU A 929 -18.02 -35.04 13.41
N ARG A 930 -17.88 -35.64 14.60
CA ARG A 930 -18.54 -36.89 14.99
C ARG A 930 -20.06 -36.77 15.16
N SER A 931 -20.59 -35.58 15.46
CA SER A 931 -22.05 -35.40 15.61
C SER A 931 -22.78 -35.31 14.26
N LYS A 932 -22.06 -35.38 13.14
CA LYS A 932 -22.65 -35.53 11.80
C LYS A 932 -22.74 -37.03 11.45
N PRO A 933 -23.93 -37.58 11.16
CA PRO A 933 -24.14 -39.02 10.91
C PRO A 933 -23.29 -39.62 9.76
N ALA A 934 -22.76 -38.77 8.86
CA ALA A 934 -22.01 -39.20 7.69
C ALA A 934 -20.48 -39.34 7.90
N LEU A 935 -19.94 -38.97 9.06
CA LEU A 935 -18.50 -39.00 9.35
C LEU A 935 -18.23 -39.83 10.62
N ALA A 936 -18.31 -41.15 10.48
CA ALA A 936 -17.81 -42.07 11.51
C ALA A 936 -16.27 -42.05 11.51
N MET A 937 -15.67 -41.05 12.14
CA MET A 937 -14.22 -41.04 12.42
C MET A 937 -13.85 -42.20 13.35
N ASN A 938 -12.65 -42.76 13.13
CA ASN A 938 -12.14 -43.90 13.88
C ASN A 938 -11.82 -43.48 15.33
N ASN A 939 -12.33 -44.23 16.32
CA ASN A 939 -12.15 -43.93 17.76
C ASN A 939 -10.68 -43.72 18.17
N VAL A 940 -9.74 -44.28 17.40
CA VAL A 940 -8.29 -44.19 17.60
C VAL A 940 -7.76 -42.76 17.46
N GLU A 941 -8.22 -41.99 16.47
CA GLU A 941 -7.73 -40.61 16.23
C GLU A 941 -8.17 -39.64 17.34
N MET A 942 -9.37 -39.84 17.88
CA MET A 942 -9.90 -39.08 19.01
C MET A 942 -9.14 -39.40 20.31
N ILE A 943 -8.82 -40.67 20.54
CA ILE A 943 -7.99 -41.09 21.68
C ILE A 943 -6.58 -40.51 21.54
N ALA A 944 -5.99 -40.54 20.34
CA ALA A 944 -4.66 -39.98 20.07
C ALA A 944 -4.63 -38.46 20.33
N ALA A 945 -5.62 -37.71 19.84
CA ALA A 945 -5.72 -36.28 20.09
C ALA A 945 -5.92 -35.95 21.58
N ARG A 946 -6.74 -36.74 22.29
CA ARG A 946 -6.92 -36.60 23.74
C ARG A 946 -5.62 -36.87 24.50
N LEU A 947 -4.84 -37.87 24.10
CA LEU A 947 -3.55 -38.18 24.71
C LEU A 947 -2.51 -37.09 24.45
N VAL A 948 -2.48 -36.52 23.23
CA VAL A 948 -1.62 -35.38 22.90
C VAL A 948 -1.98 -34.15 23.73
N TYR A 949 -3.27 -33.85 23.89
CA TYR A 949 -3.75 -32.77 24.76
C TYR A 949 -3.30 -32.98 26.21
N LEU A 950 -3.53 -34.16 26.77
CA LEU A 950 -3.15 -34.48 28.16
C LEU A 950 -1.63 -34.41 28.38
N LYS A 951 -0.82 -34.89 27.42
CA LYS A 951 0.64 -34.81 27.48
C LYS A 951 1.14 -33.37 27.40
N THR A 952 0.50 -32.54 26.57
CA THR A 952 0.83 -31.11 26.45
C THR A 952 0.54 -30.37 27.75
N VAL A 953 -0.58 -30.67 28.42
CA VAL A 953 -0.91 -30.13 29.75
C VAL A 953 0.06 -30.61 30.83
N GLU A 954 0.55 -31.85 30.75
CA GLU A 954 1.53 -32.39 31.69
C GLU A 954 2.92 -31.75 31.51
N GLU A 955 3.40 -31.61 30.27
CA GLU A 955 4.63 -30.88 29.94
C GLU A 955 4.52 -29.43 30.40
N ALA A 956 3.34 -28.83 30.26
CA ALA A 956 3.07 -27.50 30.72
C ALA A 956 3.22 -27.34 32.24
N ALA A 957 2.66 -28.28 33.00
CA ALA A 957 2.78 -28.29 34.46
C ALA A 957 4.24 -28.46 34.93
N LYS A 958 5.09 -29.14 34.13
CA LYS A 958 6.52 -29.34 34.44
C LYS A 958 7.36 -28.09 34.15
N GLN A 959 7.10 -27.39 33.06
CA GLN A 959 7.88 -26.22 32.64
C GLN A 959 7.53 -24.93 33.40
N SER A 960 6.31 -24.82 33.94
CA SER A 960 5.81 -23.58 34.59
C SER A 960 6.19 -23.44 36.08
N GLY A 961 6.91 -24.40 36.66
CA GLY A 961 7.40 -24.30 38.05
C GLY A 961 6.29 -24.28 39.12
N TYR A 962 5.04 -24.62 38.77
CA TYR A 962 3.93 -24.64 39.72
C TYR A 962 4.16 -25.69 40.82
N ALA A 963 4.00 -25.25 42.08
CA ALA A 963 4.25 -26.06 43.27
C ALA A 963 3.29 -27.23 43.49
N ASN A 964 2.23 -27.41 42.68
CA ASN A 964 1.38 -28.58 42.80
C ASN A 964 0.61 -28.97 41.50
N PRO A 965 1.16 -29.87 40.68
CA PRO A 965 0.50 -30.41 39.48
C PRO A 965 -0.89 -31.04 39.71
N SER A 966 -1.20 -31.42 40.96
CA SER A 966 -2.49 -32.02 41.30
C SER A 966 -3.65 -31.03 41.35
N GLU A 967 -3.39 -29.73 41.49
CA GLU A 967 -4.42 -28.69 41.60
C GLU A 967 -4.94 -28.22 40.23
N ILE A 968 -4.04 -28.08 39.25
CA ILE A 968 -4.39 -27.87 37.84
C ILE A 968 -5.17 -29.07 37.31
N LYS A 969 -4.70 -30.29 37.61
CA LYS A 969 -5.38 -31.53 37.24
C LYS A 969 -6.80 -31.60 37.84
N ARG A 970 -6.99 -31.17 39.09
CA ARG A 970 -8.30 -31.16 39.78
C ARG A 970 -9.28 -30.15 39.18
N ASN A 971 -8.84 -28.91 38.94
CA ASN A 971 -9.68 -27.87 38.33
C ASN A 971 -10.09 -28.20 36.87
N LEU A 972 -9.23 -28.93 36.14
CA LEU A 972 -9.53 -29.47 34.82
C LEU A 972 -10.44 -30.70 34.89
N ASP A 973 -10.17 -31.64 35.80
CA ASP A 973 -10.99 -32.83 36.01
C ASP A 973 -12.42 -32.46 36.44
N ASP A 974 -12.60 -31.44 37.29
CA ASP A 974 -13.92 -30.96 37.75
C ASP A 974 -14.72 -30.28 36.63
N ARG A 975 -14.09 -29.48 35.76
CA ARG A 975 -14.73 -28.93 34.55
C ARG A 975 -15.05 -30.01 33.51
N MET A 976 -14.26 -31.08 33.45
CA MET A 976 -14.43 -32.18 32.50
C MET A 976 -15.44 -33.23 32.94
N LEU A 977 -15.58 -33.49 34.25
CA LEU A 977 -16.56 -34.41 34.83
C LEU A 977 -18.00 -33.96 34.57
N ASP A 978 -18.25 -32.65 34.61
CA ASP A 978 -19.58 -32.07 34.36
C ASP A 978 -19.99 -32.16 32.88
N MET A 979 -19.01 -32.19 31.96
CA MET A 979 -19.25 -32.16 30.50
C MET A 979 -19.29 -33.55 29.82
N ALA A 980 -18.81 -34.62 30.47
CA ALA A 980 -18.57 -35.91 29.78
C ALA A 980 -19.28 -37.15 30.38
N ALA A 981 -19.69 -37.14 31.66
CA ALA A 981 -20.01 -38.39 32.35
C ALA A 981 -21.39 -39.02 32.02
N ARG A 982 -22.37 -38.27 31.50
CA ARG A 982 -23.74 -38.80 31.26
C ARG A 982 -23.94 -39.59 29.95
N PRO A 983 -23.42 -39.16 28.78
CA PRO A 983 -23.76 -39.84 27.53
C PRO A 983 -22.97 -41.14 27.26
N ILE A 984 -21.72 -41.23 27.74
CA ILE A 984 -20.82 -42.34 27.41
C ILE A 984 -21.16 -43.60 28.22
N MET A 985 -21.54 -43.43 29.50
CA MET A 985 -21.88 -44.55 30.39
C MET A 985 -23.25 -45.19 30.10
N GLN A 986 -24.11 -44.53 29.32
CA GLN A 986 -25.42 -45.08 28.90
C GLN A 986 -25.38 -45.73 27.52
N SER A 987 -24.28 -45.64 26.78
CA SER A 987 -24.21 -46.25 25.44
C SER A 987 -24.03 -47.77 25.52
N LYS A 988 -24.98 -48.52 24.94
CA LYS A 988 -24.92 -49.99 24.83
C LYS A 988 -23.66 -50.49 24.09
N GLU A 989 -22.94 -49.63 23.36
CA GLU A 989 -21.69 -49.96 22.68
C GLU A 989 -20.49 -50.08 23.62
N PHE A 990 -20.45 -49.34 24.73
CA PHE A 990 -19.31 -49.38 25.66
C PHE A 990 -19.13 -50.76 26.29
N SER A 991 -20.24 -51.41 26.64
CA SER A 991 -20.27 -52.78 27.18
C SER A 991 -19.82 -53.83 26.16
N LYS A 992 -20.01 -53.58 24.85
CA LYS A 992 -19.56 -54.48 23.77
C LYS A 992 -18.07 -54.36 23.47
N ILE A 993 -17.49 -53.16 23.65
CA ILE A 993 -16.07 -52.89 23.36
C ILE A 993 -15.19 -53.35 24.53
N ALA A 994 -15.64 -53.18 25.77
CA ALA A 994 -14.91 -53.58 26.97
C ALA A 994 -14.58 -55.09 27.01
N GLY A 995 -15.40 -55.94 26.38
CA GLY A 995 -15.17 -57.38 26.29
C GLY A 995 -14.14 -57.82 25.23
N LYS A 996 -13.67 -56.93 24.34
CA LYS A 996 -12.81 -57.32 23.20
C LYS A 996 -11.39 -56.75 23.22
N THR A 997 -11.09 -55.75 24.03
CA THR A 997 -9.82 -54.98 23.91
C THR A 997 -8.93 -54.98 25.17
N GLY A 998 -9.21 -55.82 26.17
CA GLY A 998 -8.35 -55.88 27.39
C GLY A 998 -8.40 -54.62 28.26
N VAL A 999 -9.41 -53.77 28.07
CA VAL A 999 -9.65 -52.50 28.81
C VAL A 999 -10.13 -52.74 30.26
N GLY A 1000 -10.27 -54.01 30.70
CA GLY A 1000 -10.65 -54.38 32.07
C GLY A 1000 -9.77 -53.73 33.16
N LYS A 1001 -8.47 -53.53 32.90
CA LYS A 1001 -7.54 -52.88 33.83
C LYS A 1001 -7.84 -51.40 34.09
N LEU A 1002 -8.45 -50.70 33.14
CA LEU A 1002 -8.84 -49.28 33.30
C LEU A 1002 -10.11 -49.15 34.16
N LYS A 1003 -11.04 -50.11 34.06
CA LYS A 1003 -12.22 -50.18 34.92
C LYS A 1003 -11.82 -50.53 36.35
N GLU A 1004 -10.93 -51.49 36.54
CA GLU A 1004 -10.37 -51.86 37.85
C GLU A 1004 -9.57 -50.71 38.48
N ALA A 1005 -8.75 -49.99 37.70
CA ALA A 1005 -8.00 -48.82 38.19
C ALA A 1005 -8.92 -47.66 38.60
N PHE A 1006 -10.05 -47.48 37.90
CA PHE A 1006 -11.05 -46.46 38.20
C PHE A 1006 -11.89 -46.81 39.44
N GLU A 1007 -12.32 -48.07 39.56
CA GLU A 1007 -13.01 -48.58 40.75
C GLU A 1007 -12.09 -48.63 41.99
N ALA A 1008 -10.78 -48.86 41.80
CA ALA A 1008 -9.78 -48.75 42.85
C ALA A 1008 -9.51 -47.31 43.29
N ALA A 1009 -9.58 -46.34 42.37
CA ALA A 1009 -9.44 -44.92 42.68
C ALA A 1009 -10.63 -44.36 43.49
N GLN A 1010 -11.84 -44.88 43.29
CA GLN A 1010 -13.03 -44.50 44.07
C GLN A 1010 -13.02 -45.04 45.51
N LYS A 1011 -12.22 -46.09 45.81
CA LYS A 1011 -12.17 -46.71 47.14
C LYS A 1011 -11.13 -46.12 48.10
N LYS A 1012 -10.35 -45.09 47.69
CA LYS A 1012 -9.40 -44.43 48.60
C LYS A 1012 -10.11 -43.42 49.50
N PRO A 1013 -10.05 -43.57 50.85
CA PRO A 1013 -10.67 -42.61 51.75
C PRO A 1013 -9.93 -41.26 51.69
N VAL A 1014 -10.71 -40.19 51.65
CA VAL A 1014 -10.27 -38.80 51.73
C VAL A 1014 -9.68 -38.54 53.12
N ALA A 1015 -8.36 -38.47 53.23
CA ALA A 1015 -7.71 -37.95 54.42
C ALA A 1015 -7.95 -36.43 54.49
N LYS A 1016 -8.73 -35.99 55.48
CA LYS A 1016 -8.87 -34.57 55.82
C LYS A 1016 -7.55 -34.06 56.38
N ALA A 1017 -6.81 -33.27 55.59
CA ALA A 1017 -5.70 -32.48 56.09
C ALA A 1017 -6.24 -31.22 56.80
N LYS A 1018 -5.89 -31.05 58.07
CA LYS A 1018 -6.07 -29.79 58.83
C LYS A 1018 -5.09 -28.74 58.30
N PRO A 1019 -5.46 -27.45 58.25
CA PRO A 1019 -4.53 -26.39 57.91
C PRO A 1019 -3.56 -26.17 59.08
N LYS A 1020 -2.26 -26.10 58.81
CA LYS A 1020 -1.28 -25.50 59.72
C LYS A 1020 -0.80 -24.18 59.11
N SER A 1021 -0.88 -23.15 59.93
CA SER A 1021 -0.31 -21.82 59.74
C SER A 1021 1.22 -21.86 59.65
N LEU A 1022 1.79 -21.35 58.56
CA LEU A 1022 2.55 -20.10 58.44
C LEU A 1022 3.08 -20.02 57.00
#